data_AF-A0YMX8-F1
#
_entry.id   AF-A0YMX8-F1
#
_cell.length_a   1.000
_cell.length_b   1.000
_cell.length_c   1.000
_cell.angle_alpha   90.00
_cell.angle_beta   90.00
_cell.angle_gamma   90.00
#
_symmetry.space_group_name_H-M   'P 1'
#
loop_
_entity.id
_entity.type
_entity.pdbx_description
1 polymer ?
#
loop_
_entity_poly.entity_id
_entity_poly.type
_entity_poly.pdbx_seq_one_letter_code
_entity_poly.pdbx_strand_id
1 'polypeptide(L)'
;MTNGCTYNDYQVESYSDGYATIPDPELDQEVIYQFFLKSIHQWEPEKVLDEFENIFIHLCCPESEPVVQAINNIIESKRELSFRNTLKRVCYILINNWYINRKHNFVQQFIELLEETQEDESIAIAPNLNRLGVWLRNFFKSSEYQAIKNCALKSKKDWSHRYTSYLLVPEYINNEDNSHEQKEFARNLSKQLKDKYKFDLAMYVARANSTTMLGEKRSNPTQLGDDVIQLIKRTISAQRISSYNQQAKLFLRDTQDLNYADFKKTLPQYLMLSGSDQFPINKVREKLNKKLKIIYTHYEDRVINKGLIIRTCNRLIETLTTEDNKTPSPIFSLLTSQGNPLTLVILLLKIVLICSSARTYLELCISKLIQQYQDYEEDQCKRLIHFLEVFNLVFTIFTENVQFHLVRVPEEKASSFVTSFDSCRIFCQSKGPDLRGINLKGINLGSIELRGADLRDSDLSEIKLVQVDLRLANLSGVNLSGAILDQSQLLVANLTEADLSHASLIATDLRRAYLNKSNLTNANLTKAILDLASLRQAKLTHANLLDASLNATDLSYADLCGADLQNVNLRGANLTGVNLTHANLKGANLQDANLTGANLSGVNFSNANLSQTNLTRTNLEATNLYRVDLNKANLSEANLRNANLSEANLKNANLSEANLNCAILRQVNLNSAVMIGAQICRVDLTRATLVKVDLSEANLAYAQIRHANLSKAKLFKTNLRGANLFGSNVIDAIVKEAKFGNNSGLSDDVRQCLKLRQ
;
A
#
# COMPACT_ATOMS: atom_id res chain seq x y z
N MET A 1 8.55 -25.79 -10.19
CA MET A 1 9.31 -27.04 -10.07
C MET A 1 9.38 -27.40 -8.60
N THR A 2 8.43 -28.23 -8.20
CA THR A 2 8.35 -28.96 -6.94
C THR A 2 9.42 -30.04 -6.95
N ASN A 3 10.47 -29.90 -6.15
CA ASN A 3 11.33 -31.04 -5.81
C ASN A 3 10.83 -31.60 -4.49
N GLY A 4 10.04 -32.68 -4.58
CA GLY A 4 9.87 -33.61 -3.49
C GLY A 4 11.19 -34.31 -3.24
N CYS A 5 11.65 -34.28 -2.00
CA CYS A 5 12.67 -35.20 -1.51
C CYS A 5 11.94 -36.29 -0.73
N THR A 6 11.97 -37.49 -1.30
CA THR A 6 11.58 -38.75 -0.71
C THR A 6 12.35 -38.98 0.59
N TYR A 7 11.61 -39.16 1.69
CA TYR A 7 12.16 -39.71 2.93
C TYR A 7 12.46 -41.19 2.70
N ASN A 8 13.71 -41.60 2.94
CA ASN A 8 14.07 -43.01 3.01
C ASN A 8 13.49 -43.59 4.30
N ASP A 9 12.60 -44.57 4.15
CA ASP A 9 12.14 -45.44 5.23
C ASP A 9 13.34 -46.20 5.81
N TYR A 10 13.81 -45.78 6.99
CA TYR A 10 14.58 -46.65 7.86
C TYR A 10 13.59 -47.55 8.61
N GLN A 11 13.34 -48.73 8.06
CA GLN A 11 12.74 -49.83 8.82
C GLN A 11 13.73 -50.26 9.91
N VAL A 12 13.34 -50.10 11.17
CA VAL A 12 14.02 -50.72 12.31
C VAL A 12 13.32 -52.04 12.60
N GLU A 13 13.95 -53.14 12.18
CA GLU A 13 13.56 -54.50 12.57
C GLU A 13 13.72 -54.70 14.08
N SER A 14 12.72 -55.34 14.67
CA SER A 14 12.70 -55.72 16.07
C SER A 14 13.72 -56.82 16.36
N TYR A 15 14.77 -56.49 17.11
CA TYR A 15 15.55 -57.48 17.85
C TYR A 15 15.37 -57.25 19.35
N SER A 16 14.62 -58.16 19.96
CA SER A 16 14.59 -58.38 21.40
C SER A 16 15.92 -58.98 21.82
N ASP A 17 16.71 -58.26 22.60
CA ASP A 17 17.59 -58.88 23.61
C ASP A 17 17.94 -57.85 24.68
N GLY A 18 17.76 -58.28 25.94
CA GLY A 18 17.87 -57.43 27.12
C GLY A 18 19.30 -57.02 27.41
N TYR A 19 19.60 -55.74 27.17
CA TYR A 19 20.62 -54.98 27.88
C TYR A 19 20.05 -53.59 28.17
N ALA A 20 20.19 -53.11 29.41
CA ALA A 20 19.80 -51.77 29.79
C ALA A 20 20.48 -50.74 28.86
N THR A 21 19.70 -50.12 28.00
CA THR A 21 20.14 -49.05 27.11
C THR A 21 20.59 -47.87 27.96
N ILE A 22 21.88 -47.55 27.89
CA ILE A 22 22.42 -46.29 28.38
C ILE A 22 21.67 -45.18 27.63
N PRO A 23 21.02 -44.22 28.32
CA PRO A 23 20.28 -43.16 27.64
C PRO A 23 21.22 -42.31 26.78
N ASP A 24 20.99 -42.36 25.47
CA ASP A 24 21.64 -41.52 24.48
C ASP A 24 20.85 -40.20 24.35
N PRO A 25 21.41 -39.07 24.80
CA PRO A 25 20.70 -37.79 24.80
C PRO A 25 20.27 -37.34 23.41
N GLU A 26 21.00 -37.75 22.36
CA GLU A 26 20.69 -37.33 20.99
C GLU A 26 19.42 -38.02 20.49
N LEU A 27 19.22 -39.28 20.88
CA LEU A 27 18.02 -40.05 20.57
C LEU A 27 16.79 -39.50 21.32
N ASP A 28 16.93 -39.25 22.62
CA ASP A 28 15.85 -38.68 23.46
C ASP A 28 15.44 -37.29 22.96
N GLN A 29 16.41 -36.48 22.54
CA GLN A 29 16.18 -35.18 21.93
C GLN A 29 15.36 -35.29 20.63
N GLU A 30 15.73 -36.21 19.74
CA GLU A 30 15.07 -36.37 18.45
C GLU A 30 13.61 -36.82 18.59
N VAL A 31 13.30 -37.68 19.57
CA VAL A 31 11.91 -38.08 19.89
C VAL A 31 11.04 -36.85 20.21
N ILE A 32 11.55 -35.95 21.03
CA ILE A 32 10.84 -34.71 21.41
C ILE A 32 10.67 -33.79 20.20
N TYR A 33 11.70 -33.67 19.35
CA TYR A 33 11.62 -32.81 18.16
C TYR A 33 10.60 -33.33 17.13
N GLN A 34 10.62 -34.63 16.84
CA GLN A 34 9.67 -35.23 15.90
C GLN A 34 8.23 -35.11 16.38
N PHE A 35 8.00 -35.18 17.70
CA PHE A 35 6.70 -34.92 18.28
C PHE A 35 6.20 -33.51 17.91
N PHE A 36 6.96 -32.45 18.24
CA PHE A 36 6.51 -31.09 17.94
C PHE A 36 6.41 -30.81 16.44
N LEU A 37 7.30 -31.36 15.61
CA LEU A 37 7.20 -31.26 14.15
C LEU A 37 5.93 -31.91 13.60
N LYS A 38 5.47 -33.01 14.19
CA LYS A 38 4.21 -33.65 13.81
C LYS A 38 3.00 -32.86 14.33
N SER A 39 3.04 -32.43 15.58
CA SER A 39 1.95 -31.73 16.27
C SER A 39 1.57 -30.42 15.57
N ILE A 40 2.54 -29.61 15.13
CA ILE A 40 2.29 -28.35 14.41
C ILE A 40 1.56 -28.52 13.06
N HIS A 41 1.57 -29.72 12.47
CA HIS A 41 0.85 -30.00 11.23
C HIS A 41 -0.51 -30.66 11.46
N GLN A 42 -0.74 -31.22 12.66
CA GLN A 42 -1.93 -32.02 12.97
C GLN A 42 -2.91 -31.31 13.90
N TRP A 43 -2.45 -30.37 14.73
CA TRP A 43 -3.26 -29.76 15.78
C TRP A 43 -3.32 -28.24 15.65
N GLU A 44 -4.36 -27.65 16.27
CA GLU A 44 -4.44 -26.19 16.43
C GLU A 44 -3.41 -25.69 17.46
N PRO A 45 -2.93 -24.44 17.33
CA PRO A 45 -1.86 -23.86 18.16
C PRO A 45 -2.12 -23.95 19.66
N GLU A 46 -3.37 -23.79 20.09
CA GLU A 46 -3.78 -23.91 21.49
C GLU A 46 -3.40 -25.28 22.05
N LYS A 47 -3.74 -26.36 21.35
CA LYS A 47 -3.38 -27.72 21.77
C LYS A 47 -1.86 -27.94 21.76
N VAL A 48 -1.14 -27.32 20.82
CA VAL A 48 0.33 -27.41 20.76
C VAL A 48 0.98 -26.66 21.92
N LEU A 49 0.39 -25.53 22.36
CA LEU A 49 0.81 -24.80 23.55
C LEU A 49 0.57 -25.63 24.82
N ASP A 50 -0.61 -26.23 24.96
CA ASP A 50 -0.95 -27.08 26.10
C ASP A 50 0.05 -28.26 26.23
N GLU A 51 0.40 -28.91 25.12
CA GLU A 51 1.37 -30.01 25.12
C GLU A 51 2.79 -29.55 25.39
N PHE A 52 3.16 -28.34 24.94
CA PHE A 52 4.43 -27.73 25.35
C PHE A 52 4.49 -27.54 26.88
N GLU A 53 3.41 -27.01 27.45
CA GLU A 53 3.31 -26.77 28.89
C GLU A 53 3.44 -28.08 29.67
N ASN A 54 2.67 -29.09 29.27
CA ASN A 54 2.68 -30.41 29.86
C ASN A 54 4.09 -31.04 29.85
N ILE A 55 4.79 -30.99 28.72
CA ILE A 55 6.10 -31.64 28.56
C ILE A 55 7.18 -30.92 29.37
N PHE A 56 7.27 -29.59 29.29
CA PHE A 56 8.41 -28.85 29.84
C PHE A 56 8.19 -28.26 31.23
N ILE A 57 6.94 -28.21 31.73
CA ILE A 57 6.62 -27.68 33.06
C ILE A 57 6.08 -28.81 33.96
N HIS A 58 5.15 -29.62 33.45
CA HIS A 58 4.50 -30.67 34.25
C HIS A 58 5.16 -32.05 34.13
N LEU A 59 6.08 -32.26 33.18
CA LEU A 59 6.72 -33.54 32.85
C LEU A 59 5.70 -34.66 32.52
N CYS A 60 4.61 -34.30 31.85
CA CYS A 60 3.62 -35.23 31.33
C CYS A 60 3.36 -34.97 29.85
N CYS A 61 2.90 -35.98 29.12
CA CYS A 61 2.43 -35.84 27.75
C CYS A 61 1.36 -36.92 27.53
N PRO A 62 0.07 -36.58 27.63
CA PRO A 62 -1.03 -37.54 27.49
C PRO A 62 -1.01 -38.27 26.15
N GLU A 63 -0.46 -37.62 25.11
CA GLU A 63 -0.49 -38.09 23.73
C GLU A 63 0.73 -38.96 23.36
N SER A 64 1.78 -39.01 24.20
CA SER A 64 3.03 -39.74 23.87
C SER A 64 3.85 -40.12 25.09
N GLU A 65 3.74 -41.39 25.51
CA GLU A 65 4.60 -41.97 26.55
C GLU A 65 6.11 -41.92 26.21
N PRO A 66 6.55 -42.16 24.95
CA PRO A 66 7.97 -42.02 24.58
C PRO A 66 8.54 -40.63 24.82
N VAL A 67 7.74 -39.57 24.67
CA VAL A 67 8.17 -38.19 24.91
C VAL A 67 8.36 -37.92 26.40
N VAL A 68 7.48 -38.49 27.24
CA VAL A 68 7.62 -38.44 28.71
C VAL A 68 8.88 -39.18 29.15
N GLN A 69 9.16 -40.35 28.59
CA GLN A 69 10.38 -41.11 28.88
C GLN A 69 11.63 -40.32 28.45
N ALA A 70 11.62 -39.75 27.25
CA ALA A 70 12.73 -38.97 26.73
C ALA A 70 13.07 -37.72 27.58
N ILE A 71 12.07 -36.93 27.97
CA ILE A 71 12.31 -35.74 28.80
C ILE A 71 12.82 -36.13 30.21
N ASN A 72 12.31 -37.22 30.78
CA ASN A 72 12.79 -37.75 32.05
C ASN A 72 14.23 -38.27 31.95
N ASN A 73 14.58 -39.00 30.88
CA ASN A 73 15.96 -39.47 30.63
C ASN A 73 16.94 -38.31 30.55
N ILE A 74 16.58 -37.22 29.86
CA ILE A 74 17.40 -36.01 29.77
C ILE A 74 17.63 -35.41 31.17
N ILE A 75 16.58 -35.30 31.99
CA ILE A 75 16.66 -34.73 33.35
C ILE A 75 17.47 -35.63 34.29
N GLU A 76 17.26 -36.94 34.24
CA GLU A 76 17.95 -37.94 35.06
C GLU A 76 19.43 -38.04 34.71
N SER A 77 19.80 -37.83 33.45
CA SER A 77 21.20 -37.78 33.00
C SER A 77 21.99 -36.60 33.58
N LYS A 78 21.33 -35.64 34.26
CA LYS A 78 21.93 -34.43 34.86
C LYS A 78 22.71 -33.54 33.89
N ARG A 79 22.45 -33.67 32.59
CA ARG A 79 23.06 -32.85 31.53
C ARG A 79 22.19 -31.64 31.21
N GLU A 80 22.38 -30.54 31.94
CA GLU A 80 21.63 -29.28 31.73
C GLU A 80 21.74 -28.78 30.29
N LEU A 81 22.91 -28.95 29.66
CA LEU A 81 23.14 -28.55 28.27
C LEU A 81 22.21 -29.28 27.29
N SER A 82 21.98 -30.58 27.50
CA SER A 82 21.07 -31.36 26.66
C SER A 82 19.64 -30.84 26.79
N PHE A 83 19.16 -30.61 28.02
CA PHE A 83 17.82 -30.02 28.24
C PHE A 83 17.68 -28.64 27.60
N ARG A 84 18.66 -27.75 27.82
CA ARG A 84 18.68 -26.41 27.23
C ARG A 84 18.62 -26.45 25.71
N ASN A 85 19.38 -27.34 25.07
CA ASN A 85 19.36 -27.50 23.62
C ASN A 85 17.98 -28.00 23.13
N THR A 86 17.37 -28.93 23.87
CA THR A 86 16.02 -29.42 23.56
C THR A 86 15.00 -28.30 23.59
N LEU A 87 14.92 -27.59 24.71
CA LEU A 87 13.98 -26.50 24.93
C LEU A 87 14.19 -25.38 23.91
N LYS A 88 15.46 -24.98 23.69
CA LYS A 88 15.84 -23.98 22.68
C LYS A 88 15.30 -24.38 21.30
N ARG A 89 15.54 -25.61 20.85
CA ARG A 89 15.11 -26.07 19.51
C ARG A 89 13.59 -26.11 19.38
N VAL A 90 12.87 -26.59 20.39
CA VAL A 90 11.40 -26.60 20.40
C VAL A 90 10.83 -25.17 20.31
N CYS A 91 11.37 -24.21 21.05
CA CYS A 91 10.94 -22.81 20.94
C CYS A 91 11.05 -22.30 19.50
N TYR A 92 12.14 -22.61 18.79
CA TYR A 92 12.29 -22.20 17.38
C TYR A 92 11.32 -22.92 16.44
N ILE A 93 11.03 -24.21 16.66
CA ILE A 93 10.04 -24.96 15.85
C ILE A 93 8.67 -24.27 15.93
N LEU A 94 8.20 -23.99 17.14
CA LEU A 94 6.88 -23.39 17.39
C LEU A 94 6.81 -21.97 16.83
N ILE A 95 7.78 -21.12 17.21
CA ILE A 95 7.81 -19.72 16.79
C ILE A 95 7.92 -19.63 15.27
N ASN A 96 8.78 -20.43 14.61
CA ASN A 96 8.94 -20.41 13.15
C ASN A 96 7.65 -20.85 12.44
N ASN A 97 7.01 -21.92 12.90
CA ASN A 97 5.75 -22.39 12.30
C ASN A 97 4.65 -21.33 12.40
N TRP A 98 4.43 -20.75 13.59
CA TRP A 98 3.40 -19.74 13.76
C TRP A 98 3.70 -18.43 13.02
N TYR A 99 4.97 -18.05 12.90
CA TYR A 99 5.36 -16.92 12.05
C TYR A 99 5.13 -17.19 10.56
N ILE A 100 5.43 -18.38 10.05
CA ILE A 100 5.17 -18.77 8.65
C ILE A 100 3.66 -18.74 8.37
N ASN A 101 2.86 -19.24 9.31
CA ASN A 101 1.41 -19.36 9.18
C ASN A 101 0.62 -18.10 9.62
N ARG A 102 1.30 -16.96 9.83
CA ARG A 102 0.69 -15.67 10.25
C ARG A 102 -0.10 -15.73 11.56
N LYS A 103 0.22 -16.68 12.42
CA LYS A 103 -0.39 -16.94 13.74
C LYS A 103 0.34 -16.15 14.86
N HIS A 104 0.54 -14.85 14.66
CA HIS A 104 1.42 -14.01 15.52
C HIS A 104 0.94 -13.89 16.98
N ASN A 105 -0.37 -13.93 17.23
CA ASN A 105 -0.91 -13.84 18.59
C ASN A 105 -0.43 -15.00 19.47
N PHE A 106 -0.27 -16.20 18.90
CA PHE A 106 0.22 -17.38 19.62
C PHE A 106 1.69 -17.28 19.96
N VAL A 107 2.48 -16.56 19.15
CA VAL A 107 3.88 -16.26 19.52
C VAL A 107 3.92 -15.38 20.76
N GLN A 108 3.01 -14.41 20.89
CA GLN A 108 2.93 -13.59 22.09
C GLN A 108 2.47 -14.40 23.30
N GLN A 109 1.40 -15.18 23.17
CA GLN A 109 0.91 -16.08 24.23
C GLN A 109 1.97 -17.09 24.68
N PHE A 110 2.75 -17.63 23.75
CA PHE A 110 3.85 -18.52 24.08
C PHE A 110 4.94 -17.85 24.91
N ILE A 111 5.31 -16.61 24.59
CA ILE A 111 6.29 -15.88 25.39
C ILE A 111 5.71 -15.48 26.75
N GLU A 112 4.42 -15.13 26.82
CA GLU A 112 3.71 -14.87 28.08
C GLU A 112 3.74 -16.13 28.97
N LEU A 113 3.45 -17.33 28.43
CA LEU A 113 3.57 -18.61 29.14
C LEU A 113 4.99 -18.85 29.69
N LEU A 114 6.02 -18.58 28.88
CA LEU A 114 7.43 -18.71 29.31
C LEU A 114 7.86 -17.65 30.34
N GLU A 115 7.10 -16.57 30.52
CA GLU A 115 7.35 -15.53 31.52
C GLU A 115 6.60 -15.81 32.82
N GLU A 116 5.34 -16.25 32.76
CA GLU A 116 4.55 -16.65 33.94
C GLU A 116 5.24 -17.80 34.71
N THR A 117 5.88 -18.72 33.99
CA THR A 117 6.68 -19.81 34.58
C THR A 117 7.93 -19.36 35.35
N GLN A 118 8.35 -18.09 35.26
CA GLN A 118 9.45 -17.54 36.05
C GLN A 118 9.05 -17.14 37.47
N GLU A 119 7.77 -16.82 37.69
CA GLU A 119 7.26 -16.24 38.94
C GLU A 119 6.76 -17.28 39.94
N ASP A 120 6.65 -18.54 39.53
CA ASP A 120 6.16 -19.63 40.37
C ASP A 120 7.28 -20.18 41.29
N GLU A 121 7.34 -19.68 42.53
CA GLU A 121 8.25 -20.14 43.59
C GLU A 121 7.77 -21.42 44.30
N SER A 122 6.74 -22.11 43.78
CA SER A 122 6.19 -23.29 44.45
C SER A 122 7.19 -24.46 44.49
N ILE A 123 7.57 -24.83 45.72
CA ILE A 123 8.54 -25.89 46.01
C ILE A 123 7.90 -27.24 45.66
N ALA A 124 8.25 -27.80 44.50
CA ALA A 124 7.83 -29.15 44.11
C ALA A 124 8.55 -30.23 44.94
N ILE A 125 7.78 -31.20 45.44
CA ILE A 125 8.20 -32.26 46.39
C ILE A 125 9.10 -33.34 45.73
N ALA A 126 9.23 -33.35 44.39
CA ALA A 126 10.01 -34.34 43.64
C ALA A 126 11.37 -33.79 43.14
N PRO A 127 12.47 -34.58 43.22
CA PRO A 127 13.82 -34.12 42.86
C PRO A 127 13.99 -33.76 41.37
N ASN A 128 13.25 -34.39 40.45
CA ASN A 128 13.30 -34.07 39.03
C ASN A 128 12.57 -32.75 38.71
N LEU A 129 11.44 -32.46 39.36
CA LEU A 129 10.72 -31.19 39.21
C LEU A 129 11.52 -30.00 39.77
N ASN A 130 12.22 -30.19 40.90
CA ASN A 130 13.12 -29.16 41.43
C ASN A 130 14.28 -28.88 40.47
N ARG A 131 14.88 -29.92 39.87
CA ARG A 131 15.93 -29.77 38.85
C ARG A 131 15.41 -29.06 37.60
N LEU A 132 14.25 -29.45 37.09
CA LEU A 132 13.58 -28.81 35.96
C LEU A 132 13.37 -27.31 36.22
N GLY A 133 12.82 -26.95 37.38
CA GLY A 133 12.60 -25.55 37.74
C GLY A 133 13.89 -24.72 37.78
N VAL A 134 14.99 -25.29 38.29
CA VAL A 134 16.31 -24.63 38.24
C VAL A 134 16.80 -24.45 36.80
N TRP A 135 16.68 -25.48 35.97
CA TRP A 135 17.13 -25.44 34.57
C TRP A 135 16.30 -24.47 33.71
N LEU A 136 14.99 -24.41 33.91
CA LEU A 136 14.11 -23.43 33.26
C LEU A 136 14.50 -22.00 33.66
N ARG A 137 14.65 -21.70 34.96
CA ARG A 137 15.11 -20.37 35.42
C ARG A 137 16.48 -20.00 34.85
N ASN A 138 17.40 -20.96 34.80
CA ASN A 138 18.73 -20.76 34.23
C ASN A 138 18.66 -20.46 32.72
N PHE A 139 17.79 -21.16 31.99
CA PHE A 139 17.55 -20.92 30.57
C PHE A 139 16.90 -19.54 30.34
N PHE A 140 15.89 -19.16 31.12
CA PHE A 140 15.22 -17.88 30.97
C PHE A 140 16.09 -16.66 31.33
N LYS A 141 17.07 -16.84 32.22
CA LYS A 141 18.11 -15.84 32.51
C LYS A 141 19.24 -15.81 31.47
N SER A 142 19.27 -16.78 30.56
CA SER A 142 20.37 -16.93 29.62
C SER A 142 20.28 -15.95 28.46
N SER A 143 21.43 -15.62 27.85
CA SER A 143 21.49 -14.76 26.66
C SER A 143 20.74 -15.37 25.48
N GLU A 144 20.66 -16.70 25.40
CA GLU A 144 19.94 -17.44 24.35
C GLU A 144 18.43 -17.25 24.43
N TYR A 145 17.82 -17.31 25.62
CA TYR A 145 16.39 -17.02 25.76
C TYR A 145 16.08 -15.54 25.49
N GLN A 146 16.94 -14.62 25.97
CA GLN A 146 16.80 -13.21 25.66
C GLN A 146 16.88 -12.96 24.15
N ALA A 147 17.70 -13.72 23.40
CA ALA A 147 17.70 -13.66 21.95
C ALA A 147 16.38 -14.12 21.33
N ILE A 148 15.79 -15.24 21.82
CA ILE A 148 14.47 -15.73 21.37
C ILE A 148 13.38 -14.68 21.64
N LYS A 149 13.30 -14.17 22.88
CA LYS A 149 12.32 -13.17 23.31
C LYS A 149 12.44 -11.88 22.50
N ASN A 150 13.65 -11.36 22.33
CA ASN A 150 13.87 -10.14 21.53
C ASN A 150 13.49 -10.34 20.06
N CYS A 151 13.77 -11.52 19.50
CA CYS A 151 13.41 -11.87 18.14
C CYS A 151 11.88 -12.02 17.97
N ALA A 152 11.20 -12.57 18.97
CA ALA A 152 9.76 -12.80 18.98
C ALA A 152 8.94 -11.50 19.22
N LEU A 153 9.34 -10.66 20.18
CA LEU A 153 8.52 -9.55 20.70
C LEU A 153 8.89 -8.14 20.19
N LYS A 154 9.92 -7.96 19.35
CA LYS A 154 10.31 -6.63 18.80
C LYS A 154 10.55 -5.55 19.89
N SER A 155 11.20 -5.93 20.98
CA SER A 155 11.22 -5.16 22.25
C SER A 155 12.29 -4.06 22.37
N LYS A 156 13.24 -3.92 21.43
CA LYS A 156 14.25 -2.84 21.50
C LYS A 156 13.85 -1.60 20.70
N LYS A 157 13.81 -0.44 21.37
CA LYS A 157 13.52 0.90 20.81
C LYS A 157 14.78 1.67 20.33
N ASP A 158 15.86 0.98 19.96
CA ASP A 158 17.07 1.64 19.44
C ASP A 158 17.00 1.82 17.90
N TRP A 159 17.74 2.79 17.35
CA TRP A 159 17.75 3.11 15.91
C TRP A 159 18.13 1.89 15.06
N SER A 160 19.02 1.04 15.57
CA SER A 160 19.51 -0.17 14.88
C SER A 160 18.40 -1.20 14.64
N HIS A 161 17.34 -1.21 15.46
CA HIS A 161 16.20 -2.11 15.33
C HIS A 161 15.41 -1.91 14.02
N ARG A 162 15.52 -0.73 13.38
CA ARG A 162 14.95 -0.51 12.04
C ARG A 162 15.59 -1.41 10.97
N TYR A 163 16.80 -1.88 11.23
CA TYR A 163 17.60 -2.70 10.34
C TYR A 163 17.73 -4.16 10.82
N THR A 164 16.83 -4.62 11.70
CA THR A 164 16.81 -6.00 12.24
C THR A 164 16.89 -7.07 11.16
N SER A 165 16.31 -6.84 9.98
CA SER A 165 16.42 -7.79 8.86
C SER A 165 17.85 -8.10 8.44
N TYR A 166 18.80 -7.17 8.62
CA TYR A 166 20.22 -7.39 8.39
C TYR A 166 20.94 -7.96 9.62
N LEU A 167 20.54 -7.54 10.82
CA LEU A 167 21.12 -8.07 12.08
C LEU A 167 20.85 -9.56 12.27
N LEU A 168 19.83 -10.11 11.62
CA LEU A 168 19.53 -11.55 11.59
C LEU A 168 20.43 -12.35 10.63
N VAL A 169 21.19 -11.68 9.75
CA VAL A 169 21.99 -12.34 8.70
C VAL A 169 23.10 -13.24 9.26
N PRO A 170 23.88 -12.83 10.28
CA PRO A 170 24.90 -13.69 10.89
C PRO A 170 24.32 -14.99 11.45
N GLU A 171 23.10 -14.94 12.00
CA GLU A 171 22.45 -16.06 12.68
C GLU A 171 22.21 -17.27 11.78
N TYR A 172 22.11 -17.08 10.46
CA TYR A 172 21.86 -18.15 9.49
C TYR A 172 22.97 -18.43 8.49
N ILE A 173 24.11 -17.73 8.55
CA ILE A 173 25.27 -17.95 7.66
C ILE A 173 26.45 -18.56 8.41
N ASN A 174 26.87 -17.98 9.54
CA ASN A 174 28.21 -18.21 10.12
C ASN A 174 28.18 -18.66 11.59
N ASN A 175 27.03 -19.08 12.12
CA ASN A 175 26.94 -19.54 13.49
C ASN A 175 26.87 -21.08 13.54
N GLU A 176 28.00 -21.74 13.82
CA GLU A 176 28.08 -23.20 13.96
C GLU A 176 27.26 -23.69 15.16
N ASP A 177 27.08 -22.85 16.18
CA ASP A 177 26.32 -23.16 17.40
C ASP A 177 24.79 -23.09 17.20
N ASN A 178 24.32 -22.59 16.06
CA ASN A 178 22.89 -22.47 15.76
C ASN A 178 22.32 -23.73 15.08
N SER A 179 21.19 -24.23 15.58
CA SER A 179 20.46 -25.37 15.00
C SER A 179 19.91 -25.04 13.60
N HIS A 180 19.52 -26.06 12.82
CA HIS A 180 18.93 -25.86 11.50
C HIS A 180 17.68 -24.96 11.56
N GLU A 181 16.81 -25.17 12.54
CA GLU A 181 15.57 -24.42 12.73
C GLU A 181 15.82 -22.97 13.14
N GLN A 182 16.89 -22.71 13.90
CA GLN A 182 17.34 -21.36 14.25
C GLN A 182 17.75 -20.58 13.00
N LYS A 183 18.56 -21.21 12.16
CA LYS A 183 19.02 -20.64 10.89
C LYS A 183 17.83 -20.38 9.97
N GLU A 184 16.87 -21.30 9.91
CA GLU A 184 15.67 -21.17 9.09
C GLU A 184 14.74 -20.05 9.60
N PHE A 185 14.49 -19.99 10.91
CA PHE A 185 13.68 -18.94 11.52
C PHE A 185 14.26 -17.55 11.28
N ALA A 186 15.55 -17.35 11.56
CA ALA A 186 16.21 -16.06 11.36
C ALA A 186 16.16 -15.63 9.88
N ARG A 187 16.33 -16.58 8.95
CA ARG A 187 16.22 -16.34 7.50
C ARG A 187 14.79 -15.93 7.11
N ASN A 188 13.78 -16.63 7.62
CA ASN A 188 12.36 -16.36 7.33
C ASN A 188 11.93 -15.00 7.88
N LEU A 189 12.28 -14.69 9.13
CA LEU A 189 11.98 -13.40 9.75
C LEU A 189 12.69 -12.24 9.03
N SER A 190 13.97 -12.40 8.67
CA SER A 190 14.71 -11.43 7.85
C SER A 190 13.98 -11.12 6.55
N LYS A 191 13.53 -12.16 5.84
CA LYS A 191 12.76 -12.03 4.59
C LYS A 191 11.42 -11.31 4.83
N GLN A 192 10.66 -11.69 5.84
CA GLN A 192 9.37 -11.05 6.16
C GLN A 192 9.53 -9.55 6.48
N LEU A 193 10.56 -9.17 7.26
CA LEU A 193 10.83 -7.78 7.58
C LEU A 193 11.19 -6.96 6.33
N LYS A 194 12.00 -7.51 5.42
CA LYS A 194 12.28 -6.88 4.12
C LYS A 194 11.01 -6.76 3.27
N ASP A 195 10.16 -7.79 3.25
CA ASP A 195 8.90 -7.77 2.50
C ASP A 195 7.87 -6.78 3.06
N LYS A 196 7.86 -6.58 4.38
CA LYS A 196 7.08 -5.52 5.03
C LYS A 196 7.59 -4.13 4.62
N TYR A 197 8.90 -3.89 4.70
CA TYR A 197 9.49 -2.61 4.28
C TYR A 197 9.13 -2.27 2.82
N LYS A 198 9.21 -3.24 1.90
CA LYS A 198 8.78 -3.08 0.50
C LYS A 198 7.33 -2.64 0.39
N PHE A 199 6.44 -3.32 1.10
CA PHE A 199 5.01 -3.02 1.08
C PHE A 199 4.74 -1.61 1.60
N ASP A 200 5.33 -1.26 2.74
CA ASP A 200 5.18 0.05 3.34
C ASP A 200 5.73 1.15 2.40
N LEU A 201 6.84 0.88 1.70
CA LEU A 201 7.43 1.78 0.72
C LEU A 201 6.52 1.94 -0.51
N ALA A 202 6.02 0.85 -1.08
CA ALA A 202 5.06 0.87 -2.18
C ALA A 202 3.80 1.68 -1.81
N MET A 203 3.30 1.48 -0.60
CA MET A 203 2.14 2.17 -0.06
C MET A 203 2.40 3.67 0.14
N TYR A 204 3.56 4.03 0.67
CA TYR A 204 3.96 5.43 0.81
C TYR A 204 4.07 6.10 -0.56
N VAL A 205 4.79 5.48 -1.50
CA VAL A 205 5.03 5.98 -2.86
C VAL A 205 3.74 6.21 -3.63
N ALA A 206 2.80 5.28 -3.57
CA ALA A 206 1.52 5.47 -4.23
C ALA A 206 0.77 6.69 -3.66
N ARG A 207 0.92 7.03 -2.36
CA ARG A 207 0.18 8.12 -1.65
C ARG A 207 0.76 9.49 -1.97
N ALA A 208 2.09 9.57 -2.13
CA ALA A 208 2.77 10.82 -2.47
C ALA A 208 2.33 11.42 -3.82
N ASN A 209 1.67 10.64 -4.69
CA ASN A 209 1.25 11.06 -6.02
C ASN A 209 -0.21 11.61 -6.11
N SER A 210 -0.97 11.69 -5.00
CA SER A 210 -2.35 12.23 -4.98
C SER A 210 -2.41 13.60 -4.30
N THR A 211 -2.85 14.62 -5.04
CA THR A 211 -2.88 16.04 -4.63
C THR A 211 -4.07 16.45 -3.75
N THR A 212 -4.94 15.52 -3.35
CA THR A 212 -6.13 15.80 -2.53
C THR A 212 -6.03 15.07 -1.19
N MET A 213 -5.74 15.80 -0.11
CA MET A 213 -5.52 15.24 1.22
C MET A 213 -6.59 15.71 2.22
N LEU A 214 -7.43 14.77 2.66
CA LEU A 214 -8.09 14.77 3.98
C LEU A 214 -8.16 13.30 4.45
N GLY A 215 -7.22 12.86 5.30
CA GLY A 215 -7.24 11.55 5.96
C GLY A 215 -5.86 10.93 6.23
N GLU A 216 -5.54 10.70 7.51
CA GLU A 216 -4.34 10.10 8.12
C GLU A 216 -3.11 9.83 7.22
N LYS A 217 -2.07 10.67 7.40
CA LYS A 217 -0.70 10.42 6.93
C LYS A 217 -0.20 9.10 7.52
N ARG A 218 -0.16 8.03 6.74
CA ARG A 218 0.69 6.86 7.07
C ARG A 218 2.15 7.29 7.01
N SER A 219 2.94 6.78 7.95
CA SER A 219 4.35 7.12 8.12
C SER A 219 5.18 6.70 6.91
N ASN A 220 6.13 7.55 6.54
CA ASN A 220 7.21 7.19 5.63
C ASN A 220 8.02 6.05 6.27
N PRO A 221 8.22 4.89 5.61
CA PRO A 221 9.02 3.80 6.17
C PRO A 221 10.52 4.11 6.18
N THR A 222 10.92 5.25 5.59
CA THR A 222 12.30 5.75 5.54
C THR A 222 12.46 7.00 6.40
N GLN A 223 13.68 7.25 6.85
CA GLN A 223 14.05 8.54 7.45
C GLN A 223 14.42 9.63 6.44
N LEU A 224 14.30 9.34 5.13
CA LEU A 224 14.62 10.30 4.07
C LEU A 224 13.56 11.40 3.90
N GLY A 225 12.40 11.29 4.57
CA GLY A 225 11.31 12.24 4.38
C GLY A 225 10.88 12.31 2.91
N ASP A 226 10.49 13.49 2.44
CA ASP A 226 9.98 13.68 1.07
C ASP A 226 11.06 13.47 -0.01
N ASP A 227 12.35 13.50 0.35
CA ASP A 227 13.45 13.21 -0.56
C ASP A 227 13.40 11.79 -1.11
N VAL A 228 12.72 10.86 -0.43
CA VAL A 228 12.57 9.47 -0.90
C VAL A 228 11.92 9.42 -2.28
N ILE A 229 10.91 10.26 -2.56
CA ILE A 229 10.21 10.26 -3.87
C ILE A 229 11.14 10.79 -4.96
N GLN A 230 11.87 11.87 -4.69
CA GLN A 230 12.83 12.42 -5.63
C GLN A 230 13.99 11.45 -5.90
N LEU A 231 14.48 10.77 -4.86
CA LEU A 231 15.50 9.75 -4.99
C LEU A 231 14.99 8.55 -5.81
N ILE A 232 13.77 8.09 -5.55
CA ILE A 232 13.11 7.04 -6.34
C ILE A 232 12.99 7.46 -7.81
N LYS A 233 12.50 8.67 -8.11
CA LYS A 233 12.39 9.20 -9.49
C LYS A 233 13.75 9.25 -10.19
N ARG A 234 14.78 9.79 -9.52
CA ARG A 234 16.17 9.86 -10.03
C ARG A 234 16.78 8.47 -10.28
N THR A 235 16.37 7.50 -9.47
CA THR A 235 16.88 6.13 -9.51
C THR A 235 16.15 5.30 -10.60
N ILE A 236 14.84 5.48 -10.75
CA ILE A 236 14.00 4.68 -11.65
C ILE A 236 14.09 5.12 -13.10
N SER A 237 14.37 6.40 -13.41
CA SER A 237 14.38 6.95 -14.79
C SER A 237 14.68 5.86 -15.83
N ALA A 238 13.67 5.42 -16.59
CA ALA A 238 13.59 4.07 -17.18
C ALA A 238 14.83 3.63 -18.00
N GLN A 239 15.61 4.59 -18.47
CA GLN A 239 16.91 4.41 -19.12
C GLN A 239 18.02 3.87 -18.20
N ARG A 240 17.94 4.03 -16.87
CA ARG A 240 18.96 3.56 -15.91
C ARG A 240 18.73 2.12 -15.43
N ILE A 241 17.48 1.70 -15.21
CA ILE A 241 17.15 0.34 -14.72
C ILE A 241 17.45 -0.74 -15.77
N SER A 242 16.92 -0.58 -16.99
CA SER A 242 17.24 -1.51 -18.08
C SER A 242 18.74 -1.52 -18.37
N SER A 243 19.39 -0.36 -18.25
CA SER A 243 20.82 -0.18 -18.50
C SER A 243 21.73 -0.94 -17.53
N TYR A 244 21.51 -0.94 -16.20
CA TYR A 244 22.43 -1.68 -15.31
C TYR A 244 22.33 -3.21 -15.46
N ASN A 245 21.13 -3.75 -15.59
CA ASN A 245 20.94 -5.19 -15.82
C ASN A 245 21.50 -5.61 -17.19
N GLN A 246 21.29 -4.80 -18.23
CA GLN A 246 21.87 -5.05 -19.56
C GLN A 246 23.39 -4.93 -19.53
N GLN A 247 23.95 -3.91 -18.87
CA GLN A 247 25.40 -3.76 -18.68
C GLN A 247 26.02 -4.97 -17.99
N ALA A 248 25.41 -5.50 -16.93
CA ALA A 248 25.91 -6.68 -16.23
C ALA A 248 25.90 -7.93 -17.13
N LYS A 249 24.82 -8.13 -17.91
CA LYS A 249 24.71 -9.24 -18.87
C LYS A 249 25.75 -9.14 -19.99
N LEU A 250 25.93 -7.95 -20.57
CA LEU A 250 26.94 -7.69 -21.58
C LEU A 250 28.34 -7.91 -21.02
N PHE A 251 28.63 -7.37 -19.83
CA PHE A 251 29.91 -7.56 -19.17
C PHE A 251 30.24 -9.04 -18.93
N LEU A 252 29.30 -9.83 -18.40
CA LEU A 252 29.52 -11.27 -18.18
C LEU A 252 29.76 -12.02 -19.49
N ARG A 253 29.01 -11.70 -20.55
CA ARG A 253 29.19 -12.30 -21.88
C ARG A 253 30.56 -11.96 -22.47
N ASP A 254 30.95 -10.69 -22.40
CA ASP A 254 32.17 -10.19 -23.02
C ASP A 254 33.44 -10.57 -22.22
N THR A 255 33.28 -11.08 -20.98
CA THR A 255 34.40 -11.49 -20.12
C THR A 255 34.54 -12.99 -19.92
N GLN A 256 33.61 -13.82 -20.41
CA GLN A 256 33.56 -15.26 -20.13
C GLN A 256 34.82 -16.03 -20.56
N ASP A 257 35.48 -15.58 -21.62
CA ASP A 257 36.64 -16.24 -22.23
C ASP A 257 37.98 -15.57 -21.83
N LEU A 258 37.93 -14.54 -20.97
CA LEU A 258 39.14 -13.85 -20.53
C LEU A 258 39.89 -14.67 -19.47
N ASN A 259 41.22 -14.53 -19.47
CA ASN A 259 42.01 -14.88 -18.32
C ASN A 259 41.71 -13.93 -17.14
N TYR A 260 42.06 -14.34 -15.94
CA TYR A 260 41.75 -13.58 -14.72
C TYR A 260 42.47 -12.22 -14.68
N ALA A 261 43.68 -12.10 -15.23
CA ALA A 261 44.40 -10.83 -15.29
C ALA A 261 43.66 -9.78 -16.12
N ASP A 262 43.13 -10.16 -17.29
CA ASP A 262 42.39 -9.27 -18.18
C ASP A 262 40.99 -8.97 -17.65
N PHE A 263 40.33 -9.94 -17.02
CA PHE A 263 39.10 -9.68 -16.26
C PHE A 263 39.27 -8.61 -15.18
N LYS A 264 40.37 -8.68 -14.41
CA LYS A 264 40.67 -7.67 -13.39
C LYS A 264 40.84 -6.26 -13.97
N LYS A 265 41.28 -6.13 -15.23
CA LYS A 265 41.44 -4.83 -15.92
C LYS A 265 40.10 -4.27 -16.40
N THR A 266 39.15 -5.12 -16.81
CA THR A 266 37.84 -4.70 -17.33
C THR A 266 36.84 -4.39 -16.22
N LEU A 267 36.95 -5.05 -15.06
CA LEU A 267 36.00 -4.92 -13.94
C LEU A 267 35.87 -3.47 -13.40
N PRO A 268 36.95 -2.69 -13.19
CA PRO A 268 36.86 -1.28 -12.85
C PRO A 268 36.10 -0.46 -13.91
N GLN A 269 36.30 -0.74 -15.20
CA GLN A 269 35.64 0.00 -16.28
C GLN A 269 34.14 -0.22 -16.25
N TYR A 270 33.71 -1.47 -16.01
CA TYR A 270 32.32 -1.81 -15.79
C TYR A 270 31.74 -1.10 -14.57
N LEU A 271 32.44 -1.07 -13.43
CA LEU A 271 31.88 -0.53 -12.18
C LEU A 271 31.65 0.99 -12.23
N MET A 272 32.40 1.73 -13.05
CA MET A 272 32.31 3.20 -13.08
C MET A 272 30.97 3.70 -13.62
N LEU A 273 30.52 4.83 -13.10
CA LEU A 273 29.32 5.53 -13.55
C LEU A 273 29.70 6.51 -14.66
N SER A 274 29.06 6.42 -15.82
CA SER A 274 29.18 7.43 -16.87
C SER A 274 28.37 8.67 -16.47
N GLY A 275 29.02 9.84 -16.37
CA GLY A 275 28.30 11.12 -16.30
C GLY A 275 28.61 12.09 -15.15
N SER A 276 29.72 11.98 -14.42
CA SER A 276 30.19 13.14 -13.66
C SER A 276 31.71 13.17 -13.52
N ASP A 277 32.34 14.16 -14.14
CA ASP A 277 33.75 14.54 -13.91
C ASP A 277 33.94 15.24 -12.54
N GLN A 278 33.11 14.86 -11.55
CA GLN A 278 33.18 15.39 -10.20
C GLN A 278 33.98 14.42 -9.33
N PHE A 279 35.11 14.91 -8.85
CA PHE A 279 36.00 14.32 -7.85
C PHE A 279 35.20 13.75 -6.65
N PRO A 280 34.95 12.43 -6.58
CA PRO A 280 35.83 11.44 -5.93
C PRO A 280 35.97 10.10 -6.69
N ILE A 281 35.31 9.95 -7.84
CA ILE A 281 35.24 8.70 -8.62
C ILE A 281 36.63 8.22 -9.06
N ASN A 282 37.53 9.14 -9.41
CA ASN A 282 38.91 8.81 -9.78
C ASN A 282 39.70 8.21 -8.60
N LYS A 283 39.53 8.74 -7.38
CA LYS A 283 40.17 8.16 -6.17
C LYS A 283 39.62 6.79 -5.84
N VAL A 284 38.32 6.57 -6.01
CA VAL A 284 37.68 5.25 -5.85
C VAL A 284 38.26 4.26 -6.87
N ARG A 285 38.33 4.66 -8.15
CA ARG A 285 38.92 3.86 -9.23
C ARG A 285 40.37 3.48 -8.94
N GLU A 286 41.20 4.42 -8.52
CA GLU A 286 42.59 4.16 -8.17
C GLU A 286 42.72 3.16 -7.02
N LYS A 287 41.94 3.32 -5.95
CA LYS A 287 41.95 2.38 -4.81
C LYS A 287 41.49 0.98 -5.22
N LEU A 288 40.42 0.87 -6.01
CA LEU A 288 39.93 -0.41 -6.53
C LEU A 288 40.97 -1.09 -7.43
N ASN A 289 41.62 -0.34 -8.33
CA ASN A 289 42.68 -0.86 -9.19
C ASN A 289 43.86 -1.40 -8.39
N LYS A 290 44.30 -0.66 -7.35
CA LYS A 290 45.38 -1.10 -6.45
C LYS A 290 45.02 -2.41 -5.74
N LYS A 291 43.79 -2.53 -5.25
CA LYS A 291 43.31 -3.74 -4.57
C LYS A 291 43.14 -4.92 -5.54
N LEU A 292 42.58 -4.71 -6.72
CA LEU A 292 42.41 -5.79 -7.70
C LEU A 292 43.77 -6.37 -8.14
N LYS A 293 44.80 -5.54 -8.34
CA LYS A 293 46.14 -6.00 -8.71
C LYS A 293 46.68 -7.09 -7.77
N ILE A 294 46.44 -6.99 -6.47
CA ILE A 294 46.99 -7.91 -5.46
C ILE A 294 46.11 -9.15 -5.19
N ILE A 295 44.85 -9.16 -5.64
CA ILE A 295 43.92 -10.25 -5.33
C ILE A 295 44.17 -11.45 -6.26
N TYR A 296 44.37 -12.63 -5.66
CA TYR A 296 44.49 -13.93 -6.32
C TYR A 296 45.50 -13.95 -7.48
N THR A 297 46.69 -13.38 -7.30
CA THR A 297 47.75 -13.27 -8.34
C THR A 297 48.16 -14.63 -8.93
N HIS A 298 48.01 -15.72 -8.19
CA HIS A 298 48.38 -17.08 -8.64
C HIS A 298 47.38 -17.66 -9.64
N TYR A 299 46.27 -16.96 -9.91
CA TYR A 299 45.24 -17.37 -10.86
C TYR A 299 45.24 -16.51 -12.14
N GLU A 300 46.22 -15.64 -12.36
CA GLU A 300 46.20 -14.65 -13.45
C GLU A 300 46.01 -15.23 -14.85
N ASP A 301 46.66 -16.36 -15.14
CA ASP A 301 46.56 -17.04 -16.44
C ASP A 301 45.35 -17.99 -16.56
N ARG A 302 44.57 -18.16 -15.49
CA ARG A 302 43.40 -19.05 -15.49
C ARG A 302 42.23 -18.36 -16.19
N VAL A 303 41.53 -19.10 -17.05
CA VAL A 303 40.23 -18.68 -17.60
C VAL A 303 39.25 -18.46 -16.45
N ILE A 304 38.48 -17.38 -16.55
CA ILE A 304 37.57 -17.02 -15.48
C ILE A 304 36.44 -18.03 -15.31
N ASN A 305 36.04 -18.26 -14.05
CA ASN A 305 34.92 -19.10 -13.70
C ASN A 305 34.08 -18.48 -12.59
N LYS A 306 32.90 -19.05 -12.33
CA LYS A 306 31.97 -18.57 -11.30
C LYS A 306 32.61 -18.48 -9.91
N GLY A 307 33.51 -19.40 -9.57
CA GLY A 307 34.21 -19.41 -8.28
C GLY A 307 35.16 -18.22 -8.08
N LEU A 308 35.94 -17.88 -9.12
CA LEU A 308 36.80 -16.69 -9.11
C LEU A 308 35.96 -15.41 -9.07
N ILE A 309 34.87 -15.33 -9.84
CA ILE A 309 33.96 -14.18 -9.83
C ILE A 309 33.40 -13.95 -8.42
N ILE A 310 32.82 -14.98 -7.77
CA ILE A 310 32.26 -14.85 -6.42
C ILE A 310 33.30 -14.38 -5.42
N ARG A 311 34.50 -14.99 -5.42
CA ARG A 311 35.58 -14.62 -4.51
C ARG A 311 36.04 -13.18 -4.72
N THR A 312 36.21 -12.76 -5.97
CA THR A 312 36.60 -11.38 -6.31
C THR A 312 35.51 -10.38 -5.93
N CYS A 313 34.23 -10.69 -6.19
CA CYS A 313 33.09 -9.88 -5.76
C CYS A 313 33.05 -9.71 -4.24
N ASN A 314 33.25 -10.77 -3.46
CA ASN A 314 33.28 -10.68 -1.99
C ASN A 314 34.43 -9.78 -1.49
N ARG A 315 35.63 -9.87 -2.08
CA ARG A 315 36.75 -8.97 -1.75
C ARG A 315 36.49 -7.51 -2.12
N LEU A 316 35.78 -7.27 -3.22
CA LEU A 316 35.37 -5.93 -3.60
C LEU A 316 34.31 -5.37 -2.65
N ILE A 317 33.37 -6.20 -2.20
CA ILE A 317 32.39 -5.83 -1.17
C ILE A 317 33.13 -5.40 0.10
N GLU A 318 34.06 -6.22 0.63
CA GLU A 318 34.89 -5.86 1.79
C GLU A 318 35.61 -4.51 1.56
N THR A 319 36.22 -4.32 0.39
CA THR A 319 36.93 -3.08 0.03
C THR A 319 36.01 -1.84 0.02
N LEU A 320 34.72 -2.02 -0.25
CA LEU A 320 33.71 -0.97 -0.30
C LEU A 320 32.94 -0.79 1.02
N THR A 321 32.93 -1.79 1.89
CA THR A 321 32.20 -1.78 3.17
C THR A 321 33.15 -1.88 4.37
N THR A 322 33.81 -3.02 4.56
CA THR A 322 34.57 -3.40 5.77
C THR A 322 35.89 -4.08 5.39
N GLU A 323 37.03 -3.42 5.59
CA GLU A 323 38.33 -3.89 5.04
C GLU A 323 38.98 -5.02 5.86
N ASP A 324 38.69 -5.10 7.15
CA ASP A 324 39.22 -6.07 8.13
C ASP A 324 38.10 -6.87 8.83
N ASN A 325 36.91 -6.91 8.23
CA ASN A 325 35.69 -7.48 8.81
C ASN A 325 35.18 -6.80 10.11
N LYS A 326 35.72 -5.64 10.50
CA LYS A 326 35.32 -4.91 11.72
C LYS A 326 35.14 -3.42 11.49
N THR A 327 36.09 -2.76 10.84
CA THR A 327 36.12 -1.31 10.64
C THR A 327 35.62 -0.90 9.25
N PRO A 328 34.95 0.26 9.12
CA PRO A 328 34.56 0.81 7.83
C PRO A 328 35.76 1.06 6.94
N SER A 329 35.67 0.63 5.67
CA SER A 329 36.77 0.80 4.72
C SER A 329 37.06 2.29 4.44
N PRO A 330 38.28 2.66 4.03
CA PRO A 330 38.61 4.02 3.61
C PRO A 330 37.79 4.53 2.42
N ILE A 331 37.21 3.64 1.60
CA ILE A 331 36.29 4.03 0.52
C ILE A 331 34.91 4.33 1.09
N PHE A 332 34.43 3.50 2.02
CA PHE A 332 33.17 3.72 2.74
C PHE A 332 33.18 5.08 3.44
N SER A 333 34.22 5.35 4.25
CA SER A 333 34.37 6.60 4.99
C SER A 333 34.48 7.83 4.07
N LEU A 334 35.16 7.70 2.91
CA LEU A 334 35.26 8.77 1.92
C LEU A 334 33.90 9.11 1.30
N LEU A 335 33.14 8.12 0.84
CA LEU A 335 31.88 8.35 0.13
C LEU A 335 30.73 8.74 1.06
N THR A 336 30.72 8.23 2.29
CA THR A 336 29.73 8.60 3.30
C THR A 336 29.99 9.99 3.91
N SER A 337 31.24 10.40 4.10
CA SER A 337 31.57 11.74 4.62
C SER A 337 31.26 12.88 3.63
N GLN A 338 31.31 12.60 2.33
CA GLN A 338 31.00 13.57 1.27
C GLN A 338 29.51 13.61 0.89
N GLY A 339 28.64 12.87 1.60
CA GLY A 339 27.20 12.92 1.39
C GLY A 339 26.71 12.28 0.07
N ASN A 340 27.48 11.36 -0.52
CA ASN A 340 27.09 10.67 -1.76
C ASN A 340 26.95 9.15 -1.55
N PRO A 341 26.03 8.68 -0.68
CA PRO A 341 25.80 7.26 -0.46
C PRO A 341 25.29 6.56 -1.72
N LEU A 342 24.56 7.25 -2.60
CA LEU A 342 24.01 6.67 -3.81
C LEU A 342 25.11 6.09 -4.71
N THR A 343 26.25 6.78 -4.86
CA THR A 343 27.37 6.26 -5.66
C THR A 343 27.91 4.95 -5.11
N LEU A 344 28.12 4.88 -3.79
CA LEU A 344 28.58 3.66 -3.13
C LEU A 344 27.57 2.52 -3.30
N VAL A 345 26.29 2.81 -3.09
CA VAL A 345 25.21 1.83 -3.20
C VAL A 345 25.08 1.30 -4.63
N ILE A 346 25.23 2.14 -5.66
CA ILE A 346 25.19 1.68 -7.06
C ILE A 346 26.43 0.82 -7.42
N LEU A 347 27.62 1.12 -6.86
CA LEU A 347 28.78 0.24 -7.03
C LEU A 347 28.51 -1.16 -6.45
N LEU A 348 27.96 -1.22 -5.23
CA LEU A 348 27.57 -2.46 -4.57
C LEU A 348 26.49 -3.21 -5.38
N LEU A 349 25.50 -2.48 -5.90
CA LEU A 349 24.47 -3.04 -6.79
C LEU A 349 25.09 -3.67 -8.04
N LYS A 350 26.00 -2.97 -8.73
CA LYS A 350 26.64 -3.47 -9.96
C LYS A 350 27.47 -4.74 -9.70
N ILE A 351 28.09 -4.87 -8.52
CA ILE A 351 28.77 -6.10 -8.09
C ILE A 351 27.76 -7.25 -7.91
N VAL A 352 26.64 -7.00 -7.23
CA VAL A 352 25.59 -8.02 -7.02
C VAL A 352 24.92 -8.43 -8.33
N LEU A 353 24.77 -7.52 -9.30
CA LEU A 353 24.17 -7.82 -10.61
C LEU A 353 25.02 -8.78 -11.47
N ILE A 354 26.35 -8.76 -11.36
CA ILE A 354 27.24 -9.72 -12.04
C ILE A 354 27.39 -11.03 -11.24
N CYS A 355 27.09 -11.01 -9.94
CA CYS A 355 27.23 -12.14 -9.04
C CYS A 355 26.16 -12.13 -7.95
N SER A 356 24.97 -12.69 -8.25
CA SER A 356 23.84 -12.70 -7.32
C SER A 356 24.14 -13.41 -6.00
N SER A 357 24.99 -14.45 -6.03
CA SER A 357 25.41 -15.19 -4.83
C SER A 357 26.23 -14.35 -3.84
N ALA A 358 26.79 -13.21 -4.26
CA ALA A 358 27.52 -12.31 -3.37
C ALA A 358 26.59 -11.45 -2.50
N ARG A 359 25.27 -11.43 -2.78
CA ARG A 359 24.29 -10.64 -2.02
C ARG A 359 24.26 -11.00 -0.54
N THR A 360 24.21 -12.29 -0.24
CA THR A 360 24.15 -12.78 1.15
C THR A 360 25.39 -12.36 1.94
N TYR A 361 26.55 -12.33 1.28
CA TYR A 361 27.79 -11.84 1.86
C TYR A 361 27.80 -10.30 2.05
N LEU A 362 27.24 -9.55 1.10
CA LEU A 362 27.03 -8.10 1.25
C LEU A 362 26.15 -7.79 2.47
N GLU A 363 25.03 -8.48 2.63
CA GLU A 363 24.14 -8.29 3.78
C GLU A 363 24.85 -8.61 5.10
N LEU A 364 25.76 -9.59 5.13
CA LEU A 364 26.62 -9.87 6.28
C LEU A 364 27.58 -8.69 6.59
N CYS A 365 28.18 -8.09 5.56
CA CYS A 365 29.00 -6.88 5.73
C CYS A 365 28.19 -5.69 6.24
N ILE A 366 26.95 -5.52 5.78
CA ILE A 366 26.03 -4.50 6.31
C ILE A 366 25.70 -4.75 7.78
N SER A 367 25.44 -6.01 8.16
CA SER A 367 25.23 -6.38 9.58
C SER A 367 26.41 -5.98 10.46
N LYS A 368 27.65 -6.25 10.01
CA LYS A 368 28.88 -5.88 10.73
C LYS A 368 29.00 -4.36 10.88
N LEU A 369 28.69 -3.60 9.84
CA LEU A 369 28.67 -2.13 9.92
C LEU A 369 27.63 -1.64 10.92
N ILE A 370 26.43 -2.23 10.99
CA ILE A 370 25.42 -1.83 11.98
C ILE A 370 25.92 -2.15 13.39
N GLN A 371 26.43 -3.36 13.63
CA GLN A 371 26.93 -3.80 14.93
C GLN A 371 28.07 -2.92 15.45
N GLN A 372 28.97 -2.47 14.58
CA GLN A 372 30.07 -1.57 14.95
C GLN A 372 29.59 -0.22 15.51
N TYR A 373 28.37 0.21 15.15
CA TYR A 373 27.79 1.50 15.53
C TYR A 373 26.61 1.39 16.49
N GLN A 374 26.17 0.17 16.84
CA GLN A 374 24.92 -0.05 17.59
C GLN A 374 24.94 0.58 19.00
N ASP A 375 26.14 0.73 19.59
CA ASP A 375 26.30 1.28 20.94
C ASP A 375 26.39 2.81 20.94
N TYR A 376 26.29 3.46 19.77
CA TYR A 376 26.30 4.92 19.63
C TYR A 376 24.88 5.49 19.46
N GLU A 377 24.70 6.72 19.93
CA GLU A 377 23.45 7.48 19.79
C GLU A 377 23.11 7.77 18.32
N GLU A 378 21.81 7.83 18.00
CA GLU A 378 21.31 8.00 16.63
C GLU A 378 21.91 9.24 15.92
N ASP A 379 22.09 10.33 16.67
CA ASP A 379 22.68 11.57 16.15
C ASP A 379 24.11 11.42 15.65
N GLN A 380 24.88 10.51 16.24
CA GLN A 380 26.25 10.19 15.85
C GLN A 380 26.28 9.25 14.62
N CYS A 381 25.21 8.51 14.39
CA CYS A 381 25.08 7.53 13.32
C CYS A 381 24.42 8.05 12.04
N LYS A 382 24.06 9.35 11.96
CA LYS A 382 23.35 9.97 10.82
C LYS A 382 23.89 9.59 9.44
N ARG A 383 25.21 9.55 9.26
CA ARG A 383 25.85 9.20 7.98
C ARG A 383 25.65 7.73 7.61
N LEU A 384 25.77 6.84 8.58
CA LEU A 384 25.54 5.41 8.40
C LEU A 384 24.05 5.15 8.12
N ILE A 385 23.17 5.74 8.92
CA ILE A 385 21.72 5.66 8.74
C ILE A 385 21.32 6.15 7.34
N HIS A 386 21.81 7.31 6.91
CA HIS A 386 21.53 7.81 5.57
C HIS A 386 22.01 6.85 4.46
N PHE A 387 23.19 6.25 4.63
CA PHE A 387 23.65 5.18 3.74
C PHE A 387 22.71 3.96 3.76
N LEU A 388 22.28 3.48 4.93
CA LEU A 388 21.37 2.33 5.07
C LEU A 388 20.00 2.60 4.45
N GLU A 389 19.46 3.81 4.59
CA GLU A 389 18.20 4.22 3.96
C GLU A 389 18.31 4.18 2.42
N VAL A 390 19.39 4.76 1.86
CA VAL A 390 19.64 4.74 0.42
C VAL A 390 19.93 3.31 -0.07
N PHE A 391 20.67 2.52 0.71
CA PHE A 391 20.95 1.12 0.43
C PHE A 391 19.67 0.30 0.35
N ASN A 392 18.82 0.36 1.38
CA ASN A 392 17.53 -0.33 1.44
C ASN A 392 16.65 0.06 0.26
N LEU A 393 16.53 1.35 0.00
CA LEU A 393 15.71 1.86 -1.09
C LEU A 393 16.18 1.34 -2.46
N VAL A 394 17.48 1.51 -2.77
CA VAL A 394 18.03 1.10 -4.08
C VAL A 394 17.97 -0.42 -4.24
N PHE A 395 18.37 -1.21 -3.23
CA PHE A 395 18.30 -2.66 -3.34
C PHE A 395 16.85 -3.16 -3.43
N THR A 396 15.90 -2.49 -2.76
CA THR A 396 14.46 -2.74 -2.93
C THR A 396 14.01 -2.48 -4.37
N ILE A 397 14.46 -1.38 -4.99
CA ILE A 397 14.10 -1.02 -6.37
C ILE A 397 14.70 -1.98 -7.41
N PHE A 398 15.95 -2.41 -7.24
CA PHE A 398 16.69 -3.11 -8.31
C PHE A 398 16.89 -4.61 -8.12
N THR A 399 16.90 -5.12 -6.89
CA THR A 399 17.36 -6.49 -6.61
C THR A 399 16.27 -7.45 -6.16
N GLU A 400 15.03 -6.99 -6.07
CA GLU A 400 13.95 -7.76 -5.43
C GLU A 400 12.69 -7.85 -6.27
N ASN A 401 11.72 -8.60 -5.73
CA ASN A 401 10.44 -8.92 -6.33
C ASN A 401 9.49 -7.72 -6.37
N VAL A 402 9.98 -6.53 -6.68
CA VAL A 402 9.16 -5.31 -6.84
C VAL A 402 9.77 -4.45 -7.96
N GLN A 403 9.04 -4.28 -9.06
CA GLN A 403 9.36 -3.36 -10.14
C GLN A 403 8.64 -2.03 -9.90
N PHE A 404 9.41 -0.95 -9.85
CA PHE A 404 8.83 0.38 -9.86
C PHE A 404 8.89 0.95 -11.29
N HIS A 405 7.77 1.45 -11.80
CA HIS A 405 7.67 2.07 -13.12
C HIS A 405 7.37 3.56 -12.99
N LEU A 406 7.86 4.39 -13.91
CA LEU A 406 7.44 5.78 -14.03
C LEU A 406 6.39 5.89 -15.13
N VAL A 407 5.18 6.29 -14.77
CA VAL A 407 4.10 6.59 -15.71
C VAL A 407 4.02 8.10 -15.88
N ARG A 408 4.25 8.57 -17.11
CA ARG A 408 4.02 9.97 -17.45
C ARG A 408 2.53 10.23 -17.47
N VAL A 409 2.07 11.16 -16.64
CA VAL A 409 0.71 11.69 -16.76
C VAL A 409 0.78 12.85 -17.74
N PRO A 410 0.02 12.83 -18.84
CA PRO A 410 -0.11 14.02 -19.67
C PRO A 410 -0.81 15.10 -18.84
N GLU A 411 -0.06 16.10 -18.40
CA GLU A 411 -0.62 17.32 -17.83
C GLU A 411 -1.11 18.21 -18.97
N GLU A 412 -2.41 18.43 -19.04
CA GLU A 412 -2.94 19.55 -19.81
C GLU A 412 -2.70 20.83 -19.00
N LYS A 413 -1.72 21.60 -19.47
CA LYS A 413 -1.33 22.98 -19.06
C LYS A 413 -0.41 23.10 -17.83
N ALA A 414 0.90 23.05 -18.09
CA ALA A 414 1.88 23.80 -17.31
C ALA A 414 2.82 24.57 -18.25
N SER A 415 2.63 25.89 -18.31
CA SER A 415 3.58 26.83 -18.89
C SER A 415 4.72 27.07 -17.90
N SER A 416 5.82 26.32 -18.02
CA SER A 416 7.18 26.82 -17.76
C SER A 416 8.21 25.73 -18.06
N PHE A 417 9.29 26.12 -18.73
CA PHE A 417 10.47 25.28 -18.94
C PHE A 417 11.18 25.07 -17.60
N VAL A 418 10.78 24.04 -16.86
CA VAL A 418 11.61 23.41 -15.83
C VAL A 418 11.58 21.92 -16.13
N THR A 419 12.74 21.31 -16.38
CA THR A 419 12.90 19.87 -16.60
C THR A 419 12.36 19.12 -15.38
N SER A 420 11.10 18.71 -15.42
CA SER A 420 10.36 18.37 -14.22
C SER A 420 9.89 16.92 -14.25
N PHE A 421 10.55 16.10 -13.42
CA PHE A 421 10.07 14.77 -13.03
C PHE A 421 8.76 14.85 -12.22
N ASP A 422 8.15 16.02 -12.04
CA ASP A 422 6.90 16.19 -11.29
C ASP A 422 5.70 15.61 -12.06
N SER A 423 5.76 15.58 -13.40
CA SER A 423 4.75 14.97 -14.29
C SER A 423 4.74 13.42 -14.30
N CYS A 424 5.69 12.76 -13.61
CA CYS A 424 5.78 11.30 -13.56
C CYS A 424 5.23 10.75 -12.24
N ARG A 425 4.23 9.87 -12.31
CA ARG A 425 3.74 9.07 -11.18
C ARG A 425 4.56 7.78 -11.07
N ILE A 426 4.86 7.37 -9.84
CA ILE A 426 5.57 6.10 -9.58
C ILE A 426 4.53 5.01 -9.39
N PHE A 427 4.62 3.97 -10.21
CA PHE A 427 3.87 2.73 -10.13
C PHE A 427 4.76 1.64 -9.50
N CYS A 428 4.17 0.71 -8.77
CA CYS A 428 4.87 -0.36 -8.08
C CYS A 428 4.15 -1.69 -8.35
N GLN A 429 4.87 -2.67 -8.87
CA GLN A 429 4.40 -4.02 -9.20
C GLN A 429 5.29 -5.02 -8.46
N SER A 430 4.75 -6.05 -7.81
CA SER A 430 5.61 -7.13 -7.26
C SER A 430 6.05 -8.12 -8.36
N LYS A 431 7.13 -8.90 -8.19
CA LYS A 431 7.40 -10.09 -9.02
C LYS A 431 6.56 -11.22 -8.42
N GLY A 432 5.24 -11.10 -8.59
CA GLY A 432 4.38 -12.27 -8.53
C GLY A 432 4.61 -13.16 -9.75
N PRO A 433 3.88 -14.28 -9.88
CA PRO A 433 3.97 -15.13 -11.06
C PRO A 433 3.69 -14.32 -12.33
N ASP A 434 4.51 -14.54 -13.36
CA ASP A 434 4.30 -13.99 -14.70
C ASP A 434 3.35 -14.94 -15.44
N LEU A 435 2.11 -14.49 -15.60
CA LEU A 435 0.99 -15.21 -16.17
C LEU A 435 0.40 -14.46 -17.38
N ARG A 436 1.21 -13.62 -18.02
CA ARG A 436 0.79 -12.76 -19.12
C ARG A 436 0.27 -13.56 -20.31
N GLY A 437 -0.86 -13.14 -20.86
CA GLY A 437 -1.47 -13.75 -22.05
C GLY A 437 -1.93 -15.20 -21.87
N ILE A 438 -1.90 -15.74 -20.64
CA ILE A 438 -2.35 -17.11 -20.38
C ILE A 438 -3.89 -17.14 -20.29
N ASN A 439 -4.51 -18.16 -20.85
CA ASN A 439 -5.91 -18.46 -20.60
C ASN A 439 -6.03 -19.27 -19.30
N LEU A 440 -6.64 -18.66 -18.29
CA LEU A 440 -6.83 -19.21 -16.95
C LEU A 440 -8.33 -19.43 -16.63
N LYS A 441 -9.20 -19.41 -17.64
CA LYS A 441 -10.63 -19.62 -17.48
C LYS A 441 -10.92 -20.96 -16.80
N GLY A 442 -11.76 -20.94 -15.77
CA GLY A 442 -12.19 -22.13 -15.03
C GLY A 442 -11.14 -22.74 -14.10
N ILE A 443 -9.94 -22.17 -13.99
CA ILE A 443 -8.90 -22.65 -13.07
C ILE A 443 -9.20 -22.17 -11.64
N ASN A 444 -9.05 -23.06 -10.66
CA ASN A 444 -9.11 -22.67 -9.26
C ASN A 444 -7.79 -22.03 -8.83
N LEU A 445 -7.79 -20.72 -8.64
CA LEU A 445 -6.63 -19.95 -8.18
C LEU A 445 -6.73 -19.56 -6.69
N GLY A 446 -7.73 -20.05 -5.94
CA GLY A 446 -8.03 -19.59 -4.58
C GLY A 446 -6.92 -19.82 -3.54
N SER A 447 -5.99 -20.75 -3.79
CA SER A 447 -4.86 -21.06 -2.91
C SER A 447 -3.52 -20.49 -3.38
N ILE A 448 -3.50 -19.76 -4.50
CA ILE A 448 -2.24 -19.25 -5.11
C ILE A 448 -1.97 -17.83 -4.63
N GLU A 449 -0.71 -17.55 -4.25
CA GLU A 449 -0.27 -16.19 -3.92
C GLU A 449 -0.19 -15.35 -5.21
N LEU A 450 -1.24 -14.57 -5.49
CA LEU A 450 -1.34 -13.69 -6.65
C LEU A 450 -0.94 -12.23 -6.37
N ARG A 451 -0.40 -11.96 -5.18
CA ARG A 451 0.08 -10.62 -4.80
C ARG A 451 1.20 -10.18 -5.74
N GLY A 452 0.95 -9.11 -6.49
CA GLY A 452 1.88 -8.63 -7.51
C GLY A 452 2.00 -9.49 -8.76
N ALA A 453 1.10 -10.45 -9.01
CA ALA A 453 1.14 -11.23 -10.23
C ALA A 453 1.09 -10.32 -11.47
N ASP A 454 1.78 -10.71 -12.53
CA ASP A 454 1.65 -10.09 -13.85
C ASP A 454 0.68 -10.91 -14.68
N LEU A 455 -0.56 -10.43 -14.77
CA LEU A 455 -1.70 -11.07 -15.43
C LEU A 455 -2.15 -10.27 -16.65
N ARG A 456 -1.26 -9.45 -17.22
CA ARG A 456 -1.61 -8.61 -18.37
C ARG A 456 -2.09 -9.45 -19.53
N ASP A 457 -3.17 -8.97 -20.16
CA ASP A 457 -3.76 -9.56 -21.35
C ASP A 457 -4.16 -11.05 -21.17
N SER A 458 -4.26 -11.53 -19.92
CA SER A 458 -4.72 -12.89 -19.61
C SER A 458 -6.24 -12.99 -19.66
N ASP A 459 -6.75 -14.20 -19.90
CA ASP A 459 -8.20 -14.48 -19.86
C ASP A 459 -8.56 -15.17 -18.55
N LEU A 460 -9.26 -14.43 -17.70
CA LEU A 460 -9.80 -14.81 -16.40
C LEU A 460 -11.33 -14.65 -16.40
N SER A 461 -11.99 -14.69 -17.56
CA SER A 461 -13.45 -14.56 -17.62
C SER A 461 -14.16 -15.63 -16.78
N GLU A 462 -15.21 -15.22 -16.08
CA GLU A 462 -16.05 -16.06 -15.20
C GLU A 462 -15.31 -16.75 -14.03
N ILE A 463 -14.06 -16.37 -13.76
CA ILE A 463 -13.27 -16.99 -12.69
C ILE A 463 -13.83 -16.64 -11.31
N LYS A 464 -13.66 -17.53 -10.33
CA LYS A 464 -13.96 -17.28 -8.92
C LYS A 464 -12.66 -16.99 -8.16
N LEU A 465 -12.48 -15.72 -7.80
CA LEU A 465 -11.35 -15.17 -7.05
C LEU A 465 -11.89 -14.44 -5.82
N VAL A 466 -12.63 -15.14 -4.96
CA VAL A 466 -13.22 -14.59 -3.73
C VAL A 466 -12.16 -14.50 -2.63
N GLN A 467 -12.08 -13.37 -1.92
CA GLN A 467 -11.13 -13.12 -0.82
C GLN A 467 -9.64 -13.28 -1.20
N VAL A 468 -9.31 -13.11 -2.47
CA VAL A 468 -7.94 -13.28 -2.98
C VAL A 468 -7.12 -12.00 -2.79
N ASP A 469 -5.84 -12.15 -2.45
CA ASP A 469 -4.87 -11.05 -2.39
C ASP A 469 -4.22 -10.81 -3.76
N LEU A 470 -4.70 -9.78 -4.46
CA LEU A 470 -4.20 -9.27 -5.74
C LEU A 470 -3.56 -7.89 -5.58
N ARG A 471 -3.11 -7.52 -4.37
CA ARG A 471 -2.51 -6.21 -4.14
C ARG A 471 -1.28 -6.04 -5.01
N LEU A 472 -1.12 -4.86 -5.60
CA LEU A 472 -0.01 -4.53 -6.52
C LEU A 472 0.05 -5.41 -7.80
N ALA A 473 -0.97 -6.22 -8.09
CA ALA A 473 -1.00 -7.03 -9.29
C ALA A 473 -1.12 -6.14 -10.54
N ASN A 474 -0.52 -6.59 -11.64
CA ASN A 474 -0.65 -5.96 -12.94
C ASN A 474 -1.65 -6.77 -13.78
N LEU A 475 -2.86 -6.24 -13.84
CA LEU A 475 -4.04 -6.77 -14.51
C LEU A 475 -4.42 -5.89 -15.70
N SER A 476 -3.49 -5.15 -16.30
CA SER A 476 -3.85 -4.27 -17.43
C SER A 476 -4.27 -5.10 -18.64
N GLY A 477 -5.36 -4.70 -19.30
CA GLY A 477 -5.90 -5.42 -20.46
C GLY A 477 -6.45 -6.81 -20.14
N VAL A 478 -6.51 -7.22 -18.87
CA VAL A 478 -7.02 -8.55 -18.49
C VAL A 478 -8.50 -8.67 -18.82
N ASN A 479 -8.93 -9.86 -19.26
CA ASN A 479 -10.36 -10.18 -19.35
C ASN A 479 -10.82 -10.82 -18.03
N LEU A 480 -11.57 -10.08 -17.23
CA LEU A 480 -12.25 -10.50 -16.00
C LEU A 480 -13.78 -10.43 -16.17
N SER A 481 -14.29 -10.49 -17.40
CA SER A 481 -15.73 -10.41 -17.64
C SER A 481 -16.47 -11.54 -16.90
N GLY A 482 -17.52 -11.20 -16.15
CA GLY A 482 -18.27 -12.14 -15.32
C GLY A 482 -17.51 -12.75 -14.15
N ALA A 483 -16.28 -12.32 -13.85
CA ALA A 483 -15.50 -12.85 -12.73
C ALA A 483 -16.13 -12.50 -11.37
N ILE A 484 -15.92 -13.35 -10.37
CA ILE A 484 -16.34 -13.13 -8.98
C ILE A 484 -15.12 -12.81 -8.15
N LEU A 485 -14.96 -11.53 -7.79
CA LEU A 485 -13.83 -10.96 -7.05
C LEU A 485 -14.24 -10.48 -5.65
N ASP A 486 -15.38 -10.93 -5.15
CA ASP A 486 -15.96 -10.45 -3.90
C ASP A 486 -14.97 -10.53 -2.73
N GLN A 487 -14.91 -9.45 -1.94
CA GLN A 487 -14.04 -9.31 -0.76
C GLN A 487 -12.53 -9.44 -1.05
N SER A 488 -12.11 -9.40 -2.31
CA SER A 488 -10.70 -9.47 -2.68
C SER A 488 -9.95 -8.17 -2.45
N GLN A 489 -8.64 -8.28 -2.32
CA GLN A 489 -7.74 -7.15 -2.09
C GLN A 489 -7.01 -6.77 -3.38
N LEU A 490 -7.40 -5.66 -3.99
CA LEU A 490 -6.84 -5.10 -5.23
C LEU A 490 -6.24 -3.69 -4.99
N LEU A 491 -5.86 -3.41 -3.75
CA LEU A 491 -5.18 -2.17 -3.35
C LEU A 491 -3.96 -1.90 -4.24
N VAL A 492 -3.97 -0.77 -4.95
CA VAL A 492 -2.92 -0.34 -5.89
C VAL A 492 -2.71 -1.31 -7.08
N ALA A 493 -3.67 -2.19 -7.37
CA ALA A 493 -3.61 -3.01 -8.58
C ALA A 493 -3.76 -2.15 -9.84
N ASN A 494 -3.13 -2.57 -10.94
CA ASN A 494 -3.31 -1.96 -12.24
C ASN A 494 -4.31 -2.75 -13.08
N LEU A 495 -5.52 -2.23 -13.22
CA LEU A 495 -6.63 -2.74 -14.04
C LEU A 495 -6.90 -1.80 -15.24
N THR A 496 -5.89 -1.05 -15.70
CA THR A 496 -6.04 -0.14 -16.84
C THR A 496 -6.45 -0.94 -18.07
N GLU A 497 -7.50 -0.49 -18.77
CA GLU A 497 -8.04 -1.15 -19.97
C GLU A 497 -8.51 -2.61 -19.75
N ALA A 498 -8.67 -3.05 -18.48
CA ALA A 498 -9.22 -4.36 -18.17
C ALA A 498 -10.72 -4.44 -18.48
N ASP A 499 -11.19 -5.63 -18.86
CA ASP A 499 -12.62 -5.93 -19.01
C ASP A 499 -13.16 -6.61 -17.75
N LEU A 500 -13.90 -5.87 -16.93
CA LEU A 500 -14.64 -6.34 -15.75
C LEU A 500 -16.16 -6.28 -15.99
N SER A 501 -16.62 -6.31 -17.25
CA SER A 501 -18.05 -6.28 -17.54
C SER A 501 -18.76 -7.45 -16.87
N HIS A 502 -19.91 -7.20 -16.26
CA HIS A 502 -20.68 -8.20 -15.51
C HIS A 502 -19.95 -8.84 -14.31
N ALA A 503 -18.76 -8.36 -13.92
CA ALA A 503 -18.04 -8.92 -12.79
C ALA A 503 -18.70 -8.57 -11.44
N SER A 504 -18.58 -9.47 -10.47
CA SER A 504 -18.94 -9.21 -9.07
C SER A 504 -17.69 -8.75 -8.31
N LEU A 505 -17.77 -7.56 -7.72
CA LEU A 505 -16.72 -6.88 -6.97
C LEU A 505 -17.26 -6.46 -5.58
N ILE A 506 -18.19 -7.22 -5.01
CA ILE A 506 -18.88 -6.85 -3.77
C ILE A 506 -17.85 -6.75 -2.63
N ALA A 507 -17.87 -5.62 -1.92
CA ALA A 507 -16.96 -5.35 -0.80
C ALA A 507 -15.46 -5.53 -1.14
N THR A 508 -15.09 -5.37 -2.41
CA THR A 508 -13.69 -5.47 -2.87
C THR A 508 -12.90 -4.23 -2.50
N ASP A 509 -11.66 -4.40 -2.02
CA ASP A 509 -10.75 -3.29 -1.75
C ASP A 509 -9.97 -2.91 -3.01
N LEU A 510 -10.46 -1.89 -3.72
CA LEU A 510 -9.89 -1.29 -4.92
C LEU A 510 -9.23 0.06 -4.63
N ARG A 511 -8.93 0.36 -3.36
CA ARG A 511 -8.35 1.67 -3.00
C ARG A 511 -7.12 1.93 -3.85
N ARG A 512 -7.07 3.10 -4.47
CA ARG A 512 -5.92 3.56 -5.28
C ARG A 512 -5.57 2.63 -6.45
N ALA A 513 -6.48 1.76 -6.86
CA ALA A 513 -6.32 0.96 -8.05
C ALA A 513 -6.36 1.86 -9.30
N TYR A 514 -5.70 1.44 -10.37
CA TYR A 514 -5.72 2.11 -11.65
C TYR A 514 -6.69 1.38 -12.57
N LEU A 515 -7.84 1.97 -12.84
CA LEU A 515 -8.96 1.43 -13.61
C LEU A 515 -9.23 2.33 -14.84
N ASN A 516 -8.22 3.05 -15.31
CA ASN A 516 -8.40 3.98 -16.42
C ASN A 516 -8.84 3.22 -17.67
N LYS A 517 -9.88 3.71 -18.34
CA LYS A 517 -10.47 3.09 -19.54
C LYS A 517 -10.91 1.63 -19.37
N SER A 518 -11.05 1.13 -18.14
CA SER A 518 -11.58 -0.22 -17.93
C SER A 518 -13.06 -0.30 -18.29
N ASN A 519 -13.53 -1.51 -18.58
CA ASN A 519 -14.93 -1.80 -18.80
C ASN A 519 -15.53 -2.44 -17.54
N LEU A 520 -16.40 -1.72 -16.84
CA LEU A 520 -17.18 -2.16 -15.67
C LEU A 520 -18.68 -2.15 -15.97
N THR A 521 -19.06 -2.24 -17.25
CA THR A 521 -20.46 -2.26 -17.68
C THR A 521 -21.20 -3.40 -16.97
N ASN A 522 -22.35 -3.09 -16.35
CA ASN A 522 -23.14 -4.04 -15.55
C ASN A 522 -22.39 -4.72 -14.39
N ALA A 523 -21.24 -4.21 -13.96
CA ALA A 523 -20.50 -4.79 -12.83
C ALA A 523 -21.20 -4.49 -11.49
N ASN A 524 -21.07 -5.40 -10.53
CA ASN A 524 -21.59 -5.23 -9.18
C ASN A 524 -20.48 -4.83 -8.21
N LEU A 525 -20.38 -3.54 -7.89
CA LEU A 525 -19.46 -2.93 -6.94
C LEU A 525 -20.13 -2.57 -5.60
N THR A 526 -21.23 -3.25 -5.23
CA THR A 526 -21.91 -3.00 -3.94
C THR A 526 -20.91 -3.02 -2.79
N LYS A 527 -20.87 -1.95 -1.99
CA LYS A 527 -19.95 -1.77 -0.84
C LYS A 527 -18.46 -1.86 -1.17
N ALA A 528 -18.07 -1.81 -2.44
CA ALA A 528 -16.65 -1.79 -2.81
C ALA A 528 -15.97 -0.51 -2.30
N ILE A 529 -14.67 -0.59 -2.02
CA ILE A 529 -13.87 0.53 -1.53
C ILE A 529 -12.91 0.96 -2.62
N LEU A 530 -13.23 2.03 -3.34
CA LEU A 530 -12.44 2.60 -4.44
C LEU A 530 -11.77 3.93 -4.06
N ASP A 531 -11.64 4.27 -2.78
CA ASP A 531 -11.07 5.55 -2.36
C ASP A 531 -9.71 5.81 -3.05
N LEU A 532 -9.55 7.03 -3.59
CA LEU A 532 -8.37 7.49 -4.32
C LEU A 532 -8.01 6.67 -5.57
N ALA A 533 -8.92 5.82 -6.07
CA ALA A 533 -8.72 5.10 -7.33
C ALA A 533 -8.80 6.04 -8.54
N SER A 534 -8.31 5.57 -9.68
CA SER A 534 -8.34 6.29 -10.96
C SER A 534 -9.21 5.52 -11.95
N LEU A 535 -10.42 5.99 -12.22
CA LEU A 535 -11.40 5.46 -13.18
C LEU A 535 -11.59 6.41 -14.37
N ARG A 536 -10.53 7.14 -14.77
CA ARG A 536 -10.62 8.11 -15.88
C ARG A 536 -11.08 7.39 -17.14
N GLN A 537 -12.09 7.91 -17.82
CA GLN A 537 -12.64 7.34 -19.05
C GLN A 537 -13.12 5.88 -18.93
N ALA A 538 -13.34 5.36 -17.71
CA ALA A 538 -13.87 4.02 -17.52
C ALA A 538 -15.35 3.95 -17.91
N LYS A 539 -15.81 2.78 -18.36
CA LYS A 539 -17.22 2.52 -18.67
C LYS A 539 -17.87 1.80 -17.50
N LEU A 540 -18.76 2.45 -16.77
CA LEU A 540 -19.57 1.88 -15.69
C LEU A 540 -21.07 1.97 -15.99
N THR A 541 -21.46 1.91 -17.26
CA THR A 541 -22.88 1.96 -17.65
C THR A 541 -23.64 0.84 -16.96
N HIS A 542 -24.75 1.19 -16.29
CA HIS A 542 -25.58 0.27 -15.51
C HIS A 542 -24.86 -0.51 -14.39
N ALA A 543 -23.67 -0.07 -13.95
CA ALA A 543 -23.00 -0.67 -12.80
C ALA A 543 -23.77 -0.40 -11.50
N ASN A 544 -23.69 -1.34 -10.56
CA ASN A 544 -24.24 -1.18 -9.21
C ASN A 544 -23.13 -0.79 -8.23
N LEU A 545 -23.17 0.43 -7.71
CA LEU A 545 -22.25 1.00 -6.72
C LEU A 545 -22.97 1.33 -5.39
N LEU A 546 -24.07 0.65 -5.08
CA LEU A 546 -24.81 0.82 -3.83
C LEU A 546 -23.87 0.76 -2.62
N ASP A 547 -23.94 1.77 -1.76
CA ASP A 547 -23.12 1.92 -0.55
C ASP A 547 -21.59 1.85 -0.78
N ALA A 548 -21.10 2.03 -2.02
CA ALA A 548 -19.67 2.01 -2.32
C ALA A 548 -18.97 3.28 -1.79
N SER A 549 -17.67 3.17 -1.52
CA SER A 549 -16.82 4.29 -1.13
C SER A 549 -15.91 4.68 -2.28
N LEU A 550 -16.04 5.92 -2.77
CA LEU A 550 -15.28 6.51 -3.86
C LEU A 550 -14.69 7.87 -3.45
N ASN A 551 -14.24 8.01 -2.20
CA ASN A 551 -13.67 9.26 -1.70
C ASN A 551 -12.46 9.68 -2.53
N ALA A 552 -12.43 10.94 -2.96
CA ALA A 552 -11.34 11.52 -3.74
C ALA A 552 -10.91 10.69 -4.97
N THR A 553 -11.86 9.95 -5.55
CA THR A 553 -11.64 9.13 -6.75
C THR A 553 -11.62 10.02 -8.00
N ASP A 554 -10.79 9.68 -8.98
CA ASP A 554 -10.80 10.35 -10.28
C ASP A 554 -11.69 9.58 -11.27
N LEU A 555 -12.89 10.09 -11.51
CA LEU A 555 -13.91 9.59 -12.44
C LEU A 555 -14.03 10.51 -13.66
N SER A 556 -13.02 11.35 -13.94
CA SER A 556 -13.09 12.31 -15.04
C SER A 556 -13.37 11.62 -16.38
N TYR A 557 -14.38 12.13 -17.08
CA TYR A 557 -14.86 11.60 -18.35
C TYR A 557 -15.29 10.12 -18.34
N ALA A 558 -15.58 9.54 -17.16
CA ALA A 558 -16.16 8.20 -17.08
C ALA A 558 -17.62 8.19 -17.54
N ASP A 559 -18.09 7.02 -17.98
CA ASP A 559 -19.48 6.81 -18.37
C ASP A 559 -20.22 5.98 -17.33
N LEU A 560 -21.06 6.62 -16.53
CA LEU A 560 -21.90 6.03 -15.49
C LEU A 560 -23.39 6.13 -15.84
N CYS A 561 -23.74 6.17 -17.14
CA CYS A 561 -25.12 6.21 -17.58
C CYS A 561 -25.94 5.07 -16.95
N GLY A 562 -27.04 5.43 -16.29
CA GLY A 562 -27.97 4.49 -15.66
C GLY A 562 -27.38 3.65 -14.51
N ALA A 563 -26.23 4.03 -13.95
CA ALA A 563 -25.65 3.35 -12.79
C ALA A 563 -26.46 3.59 -11.51
N ASP A 564 -26.45 2.62 -10.59
CA ASP A 564 -27.02 2.77 -9.25
C ASP A 564 -25.92 3.18 -8.26
N LEU A 565 -25.98 4.41 -7.75
CA LEU A 565 -25.03 4.97 -6.80
C LEU A 565 -25.73 5.45 -5.51
N GLN A 566 -26.80 4.75 -5.11
CA GLN A 566 -27.49 5.05 -3.85
C GLN A 566 -26.53 5.00 -2.66
N ASN A 567 -26.61 6.02 -1.80
CA ASN A 567 -25.77 6.21 -0.61
C ASN A 567 -24.25 6.17 -0.85
N VAL A 568 -23.81 6.31 -2.10
CA VAL A 568 -22.38 6.27 -2.43
C VAL A 568 -21.64 7.43 -1.74
N ASN A 569 -20.39 7.21 -1.34
CA ASN A 569 -19.54 8.27 -0.83
C ASN A 569 -18.56 8.75 -1.89
N LEU A 570 -18.83 9.90 -2.51
CA LEU A 570 -18.05 10.58 -3.55
C LEU A 570 -17.40 11.88 -3.04
N ARG A 571 -17.17 12.01 -1.71
CA ARG A 571 -16.58 13.23 -1.15
C ARG A 571 -15.26 13.58 -1.84
N GLY A 572 -15.14 14.81 -2.33
CA GLY A 572 -13.94 15.32 -2.98
C GLY A 572 -13.56 14.62 -4.30
N ALA A 573 -14.45 13.79 -4.88
CA ALA A 573 -14.17 13.10 -6.13
C ALA A 573 -14.06 14.09 -7.32
N ASN A 574 -13.24 13.73 -8.31
CA ASN A 574 -13.18 14.43 -9.58
C ASN A 574 -14.11 13.74 -10.59
N LEU A 575 -15.23 14.39 -10.89
CA LEU A 575 -16.29 13.96 -11.81
C LEU A 575 -16.37 14.91 -13.03
N THR A 576 -15.28 15.59 -13.37
CA THR A 576 -15.24 16.53 -14.51
C THR A 576 -15.64 15.82 -15.79
N GLY A 577 -16.62 16.36 -16.51
CA GLY A 577 -17.10 15.82 -17.79
C GLY A 577 -17.71 14.42 -17.72
N VAL A 578 -18.05 13.93 -16.52
CA VAL A 578 -18.64 12.59 -16.34
C VAL A 578 -20.01 12.52 -17.01
N ASN A 579 -20.36 11.36 -17.56
CA ASN A 579 -21.72 11.06 -17.98
C ASN A 579 -22.46 10.29 -16.89
N LEU A 580 -23.47 10.89 -16.27
CA LEU A 580 -24.32 10.26 -15.24
C LEU A 580 -25.79 10.23 -15.68
N THR A 581 -26.11 10.39 -16.96
CA THR A 581 -27.50 10.44 -17.40
C THR A 581 -28.33 9.28 -16.86
N HIS A 582 -29.48 9.59 -16.27
CA HIS A 582 -30.40 8.62 -15.65
C HIS A 582 -29.83 7.79 -14.48
N ALA A 583 -28.68 8.15 -13.91
CA ALA A 583 -28.13 7.48 -12.74
C ALA A 583 -28.95 7.77 -11.46
N ASN A 584 -28.85 6.87 -10.49
CA ASN A 584 -29.50 7.02 -9.18
C ASN A 584 -28.47 7.38 -8.10
N LEU A 585 -28.47 8.63 -7.64
CA LEU A 585 -27.59 9.16 -6.59
C LEU A 585 -28.37 9.54 -5.32
N LYS A 586 -29.51 8.89 -5.06
CA LYS A 586 -30.31 9.15 -3.86
C LYS A 586 -29.48 8.90 -2.60
N GLY A 587 -29.45 9.87 -1.70
CA GLY A 587 -28.69 9.82 -0.44
C GLY A 587 -27.17 9.86 -0.59
N ALA A 588 -26.63 10.05 -1.81
CA ALA A 588 -25.19 10.08 -2.03
C ALA A 588 -24.52 11.29 -1.35
N ASN A 589 -23.26 11.12 -0.94
CA ASN A 589 -22.43 12.20 -0.44
C ASN A 589 -21.41 12.65 -1.49
N LEU A 590 -21.62 13.81 -2.09
CA LEU A 590 -20.74 14.44 -3.07
C LEU A 590 -20.07 15.70 -2.51
N GLN A 591 -20.03 15.91 -1.20
CA GLN A 591 -19.45 17.13 -0.62
C GLN A 591 -18.04 17.40 -1.18
N ASP A 592 -17.76 18.66 -1.53
CA ASP A 592 -16.50 19.13 -2.11
C ASP A 592 -16.12 18.50 -3.48
N ALA A 593 -17.00 17.74 -4.14
CA ALA A 593 -16.71 17.12 -5.44
C ALA A 593 -16.68 18.13 -6.59
N ASN A 594 -15.89 17.82 -7.62
CA ASN A 594 -15.81 18.61 -8.85
C ASN A 594 -16.57 17.92 -9.99
N LEU A 595 -17.73 18.45 -10.36
CA LEU A 595 -18.60 17.98 -11.45
C LEU A 595 -18.58 18.91 -12.67
N THR A 596 -17.56 19.76 -12.83
CA THR A 596 -17.51 20.74 -13.94
C THR A 596 -17.81 20.09 -15.30
N GLY A 597 -18.77 20.63 -16.03
CA GLY A 597 -19.15 20.16 -17.36
C GLY A 597 -19.78 18.76 -17.42
N ALA A 598 -20.16 18.16 -16.28
CA ALA A 598 -20.79 16.85 -16.25
C ALA A 598 -22.19 16.84 -16.92
N ASN A 599 -22.53 15.72 -17.54
CA ASN A 599 -23.89 15.46 -18.01
C ASN A 599 -24.68 14.69 -16.93
N LEU A 600 -25.60 15.37 -16.27
CA LEU A 600 -26.38 14.88 -15.14
C LEU A 600 -27.88 14.80 -15.47
N SER A 601 -28.27 14.82 -16.75
CA SER A 601 -29.70 14.91 -17.10
C SER A 601 -30.49 13.70 -16.60
N GLY A 602 -31.66 13.96 -15.99
CA GLY A 602 -32.53 12.91 -15.46
C GLY A 602 -32.00 12.17 -14.24
N VAL A 603 -30.91 12.64 -13.61
CA VAL A 603 -30.37 12.03 -12.38
C VAL A 603 -31.31 12.21 -11.19
N ASN A 604 -31.38 11.18 -10.34
CA ASN A 604 -32.01 11.27 -9.02
C ASN A 604 -30.99 11.58 -7.92
N PHE A 605 -30.94 12.82 -7.45
CA PHE A 605 -30.13 13.30 -6.32
C PHE A 605 -30.94 13.47 -5.02
N SER A 606 -32.12 12.86 -4.91
CA SER A 606 -32.98 13.11 -3.74
C SER A 606 -32.27 12.80 -2.41
N ASN A 607 -32.31 13.74 -1.47
CA ASN A 607 -31.62 13.70 -0.18
C ASN A 607 -30.08 13.57 -0.25
N ALA A 608 -29.45 13.84 -1.40
CA ALA A 608 -27.99 13.83 -1.52
C ALA A 608 -27.35 15.07 -0.88
N ASN A 609 -26.08 14.95 -0.49
CA ASN A 609 -25.25 16.07 -0.02
C ASN A 609 -24.30 16.51 -1.14
N LEU A 610 -24.59 17.64 -1.78
CA LEU A 610 -23.77 18.32 -2.80
C LEU A 610 -23.22 19.65 -2.26
N SER A 611 -23.08 19.80 -0.94
CA SER A 611 -22.52 21.03 -0.36
C SER A 611 -21.09 21.28 -0.87
N GLN A 612 -20.78 22.55 -1.14
CA GLN A 612 -19.46 23.00 -1.64
C GLN A 612 -18.99 22.33 -2.94
N THR A 613 -19.88 21.71 -3.70
CA THR A 613 -19.55 21.13 -5.02
C THR A 613 -19.30 22.20 -6.07
N ASN A 614 -18.47 21.86 -7.06
CA ASN A 614 -18.37 22.62 -8.31
C ASN A 614 -19.23 21.95 -9.39
N LEU A 615 -20.36 22.55 -9.72
CA LEU A 615 -21.33 22.14 -10.75
C LEU A 615 -21.34 23.13 -11.94
N THR A 616 -20.26 23.87 -12.15
CA THR A 616 -20.18 24.84 -13.26
C THR A 616 -20.42 24.17 -14.61
N ARG A 617 -21.24 24.81 -15.46
CA ARG A 617 -21.57 24.32 -16.82
C ARG A 617 -22.11 22.89 -16.88
N THR A 618 -22.73 22.40 -15.81
CA THR A 618 -23.35 21.07 -15.79
C THR A 618 -24.69 21.05 -16.50
N ASN A 619 -25.05 19.89 -17.06
CA ASN A 619 -26.39 19.63 -17.55
C ASN A 619 -27.22 18.89 -16.48
N LEU A 620 -28.04 19.62 -15.73
CA LEU A 620 -28.95 19.12 -14.68
C LEU A 620 -30.42 19.10 -15.16
N GLU A 621 -30.68 19.07 -16.46
CA GLU A 621 -32.04 19.07 -17.00
C GLU A 621 -32.86 17.87 -16.49
N ALA A 622 -34.10 18.13 -16.09
CA ALA A 622 -35.06 17.14 -15.59
C ALA A 622 -34.55 16.29 -14.40
N THR A 623 -33.60 16.82 -13.62
CA THR A 623 -33.08 16.13 -12.43
C THR A 623 -34.05 16.20 -11.25
N ASN A 624 -34.02 15.16 -10.41
CA ASN A 624 -34.68 15.18 -9.11
C ASN A 624 -33.69 15.56 -8.00
N LEU A 625 -33.75 16.82 -7.58
CA LEU A 625 -32.95 17.42 -6.51
C LEU A 625 -33.79 17.64 -5.24
N TYR A 626 -34.84 16.84 -5.01
CA TYR A 626 -35.69 16.95 -3.83
C TYR A 626 -34.89 16.80 -2.54
N ARG A 627 -34.98 17.78 -1.62
CA ARG A 627 -34.24 17.81 -0.34
C ARG A 627 -32.72 17.68 -0.46
N VAL A 628 -32.14 18.05 -1.61
CA VAL A 628 -30.69 18.05 -1.78
C VAL A 628 -30.05 19.16 -0.94
N ASP A 629 -28.88 18.91 -0.36
CA ASP A 629 -28.05 19.97 0.22
C ASP A 629 -27.06 20.49 -0.83
N LEU A 630 -27.20 21.75 -1.23
CA LEU A 630 -26.37 22.47 -2.18
C LEU A 630 -25.73 23.71 -1.51
N ASN A 631 -25.58 23.71 -0.18
CA ASN A 631 -24.98 24.82 0.55
C ASN A 631 -23.62 25.20 -0.05
N LYS A 632 -23.44 26.48 -0.40
CA LYS A 632 -22.19 27.01 -1.01
C LYS A 632 -21.75 26.32 -2.31
N ALA A 633 -22.61 25.56 -2.97
CA ALA A 633 -22.27 24.95 -4.26
C ALA A 633 -22.14 26.02 -5.36
N ASN A 634 -21.29 25.76 -6.35
CA ASN A 634 -21.14 26.62 -7.52
C ASN A 634 -21.84 25.98 -8.74
N LEU A 635 -23.03 26.47 -9.10
CA LEU A 635 -23.83 26.08 -10.26
C LEU A 635 -23.82 27.15 -11.36
N SER A 636 -22.79 28.00 -11.46
CA SER A 636 -22.79 29.04 -12.50
C SER A 636 -22.82 28.42 -13.90
N GLU A 637 -23.60 29.03 -14.79
CA GLU A 637 -23.84 28.57 -16.17
C GLU A 637 -24.45 27.15 -16.28
N ALA A 638 -24.99 26.57 -15.19
CA ALA A 638 -25.60 25.24 -15.22
C ALA A 638 -27.00 25.25 -15.87
N ASN A 639 -27.36 24.17 -16.56
CA ASN A 639 -28.70 23.96 -17.12
C ASN A 639 -29.57 23.14 -16.16
N LEU A 640 -30.50 23.76 -15.45
CA LEU A 640 -31.47 23.14 -14.52
C LEU A 640 -32.92 23.17 -15.06
N ARG A 641 -33.11 23.22 -16.38
CA ARG A 641 -34.47 23.22 -16.96
C ARG A 641 -35.29 22.04 -16.47
N ASN A 642 -36.55 22.29 -16.10
CA ASN A 642 -37.48 21.26 -15.63
C ASN A 642 -37.00 20.46 -14.39
N ALA A 643 -35.96 20.90 -13.67
CA ALA A 643 -35.47 20.21 -12.49
C ALA A 643 -36.42 20.41 -11.29
N ASN A 644 -36.49 19.41 -10.40
CA ASN A 644 -37.22 19.50 -9.14
C ASN A 644 -36.26 19.74 -7.98
N LEU A 645 -36.17 20.98 -7.50
CA LEU A 645 -35.40 21.41 -6.33
C LEU A 645 -36.30 21.67 -5.10
N SER A 646 -37.46 21.03 -5.01
CA SER A 646 -38.35 21.25 -3.86
C SER A 646 -37.66 20.87 -2.55
N GLU A 647 -37.79 21.72 -1.54
CA GLU A 647 -37.16 21.59 -0.21
C GLU A 647 -35.61 21.53 -0.22
N ALA A 648 -34.96 21.89 -1.33
CA ALA A 648 -33.50 21.92 -1.41
C ALA A 648 -32.88 23.07 -0.60
N ASN A 649 -31.64 22.88 -0.13
CA ASN A 649 -30.85 23.91 0.55
C ASN A 649 -29.78 24.50 -0.37
N LEU A 650 -30.02 25.66 -0.97
CA LEU A 650 -29.07 26.41 -1.80
C LEU A 650 -28.51 27.65 -1.10
N LYS A 651 -28.46 27.67 0.24
CA LYS A 651 -27.94 28.81 0.99
C LYS A 651 -26.47 29.10 0.57
N ASN A 652 -26.18 30.36 0.27
CA ASN A 652 -24.89 30.85 -0.24
C ASN A 652 -24.41 30.20 -1.56
N ALA A 653 -25.28 29.52 -2.32
CA ALA A 653 -24.89 28.94 -3.61
C ALA A 653 -24.70 30.02 -4.68
N ASN A 654 -23.86 29.74 -5.69
CA ASN A 654 -23.74 30.57 -6.88
C ASN A 654 -24.49 29.92 -8.05
N LEU A 655 -25.52 30.57 -8.56
CA LEU A 655 -26.30 30.20 -9.74
C LEU A 655 -26.25 31.30 -10.81
N SER A 656 -25.18 32.08 -10.86
CA SER A 656 -25.03 33.14 -11.86
C SER A 656 -25.11 32.55 -13.27
N GLU A 657 -25.90 33.18 -14.14
CA GLU A 657 -26.15 32.76 -15.53
C GLU A 657 -26.75 31.34 -15.69
N ALA A 658 -27.20 30.70 -14.60
CA ALA A 658 -27.83 29.39 -14.67
C ALA A 658 -29.22 29.45 -15.32
N ASN A 659 -29.63 28.36 -15.97
CA ASN A 659 -30.94 28.22 -16.63
C ASN A 659 -31.87 27.31 -15.82
N LEU A 660 -32.79 27.91 -15.07
CA LEU A 660 -33.79 27.24 -14.23
C LEU A 660 -35.21 27.36 -14.81
N ASN A 661 -35.35 27.59 -16.11
CA ASN A 661 -36.67 27.76 -16.73
C ASN A 661 -37.56 26.53 -16.47
N CYS A 662 -38.81 26.77 -16.06
CA CYS A 662 -39.80 25.75 -15.71
C CYS A 662 -39.40 24.81 -14.55
N ALA A 663 -38.36 25.13 -13.76
CA ALA A 663 -37.98 24.33 -12.61
C ALA A 663 -38.97 24.49 -11.44
N ILE A 664 -39.02 23.48 -10.56
CA ILE A 664 -39.86 23.46 -9.35
C ILE A 664 -38.97 23.69 -8.13
N LEU A 665 -39.11 24.84 -7.46
CA LEU A 665 -38.29 25.29 -6.33
C LEU A 665 -39.17 25.56 -5.08
N ARG A 666 -40.17 24.72 -4.84
CA ARG A 666 -41.09 24.89 -3.71
C ARG A 666 -40.35 24.72 -2.39
N GLN A 667 -40.57 25.62 -1.44
CA GLN A 667 -39.94 25.56 -0.10
C GLN A 667 -38.41 25.52 -0.14
N VAL A 668 -37.79 25.98 -1.24
CA VAL A 668 -36.34 26.02 -1.36
C VAL A 668 -35.72 27.08 -0.45
N ASN A 669 -34.53 26.83 0.08
CA ASN A 669 -33.74 27.82 0.80
C ASN A 669 -32.63 28.41 -0.10
N LEU A 670 -32.83 29.63 -0.58
CA LEU A 670 -31.91 30.41 -1.41
C LEU A 670 -31.26 31.58 -0.66
N ASN A 671 -31.25 31.54 0.68
CA ASN A 671 -30.74 32.67 1.47
C ASN A 671 -29.29 32.99 1.09
N SER A 672 -29.02 34.27 0.80
CA SER A 672 -27.73 34.78 0.36
C SER A 672 -27.15 34.11 -0.88
N ALA A 673 -27.95 33.41 -1.69
CA ALA A 673 -27.49 32.87 -2.97
C ALA A 673 -27.24 34.01 -3.99
N VAL A 674 -26.32 33.77 -4.92
CA VAL A 674 -26.02 34.69 -6.03
C VAL A 674 -26.63 34.11 -7.30
N MET A 675 -27.51 34.84 -7.97
CA MET A 675 -28.27 34.40 -9.14
C MET A 675 -28.25 35.47 -10.24
N ILE A 676 -27.11 36.15 -10.40
CA ILE A 676 -26.96 37.27 -11.34
C ILE A 676 -27.13 36.75 -12.77
N GLY A 677 -27.99 37.39 -13.57
CA GLY A 677 -28.25 37.01 -14.96
C GLY A 677 -28.97 35.67 -15.16
N ALA A 678 -29.40 35.01 -14.08
CA ALA A 678 -30.03 33.69 -14.15
C ALA A 678 -31.36 33.72 -14.93
N GLN A 679 -31.63 32.68 -15.71
CA GLN A 679 -32.90 32.50 -16.43
C GLN A 679 -33.84 31.65 -15.59
N ILE A 680 -34.90 32.25 -15.04
CA ILE A 680 -35.79 31.62 -14.06
C ILE A 680 -37.26 31.84 -14.45
N CYS A 681 -37.56 31.80 -15.75
CA CYS A 681 -38.92 32.02 -16.27
C CYS A 681 -39.84 30.85 -15.93
N ARG A 682 -41.10 31.16 -15.57
CA ARG A 682 -42.14 30.17 -15.23
C ARG A 682 -41.74 29.19 -14.11
N VAL A 683 -40.81 29.58 -13.26
CA VAL A 683 -40.38 28.80 -12.10
C VAL A 683 -41.46 28.79 -11.01
N ASP A 684 -41.52 27.72 -10.23
CA ASP A 684 -42.36 27.68 -9.02
C ASP A 684 -41.50 27.86 -7.74
N LEU A 685 -41.52 29.07 -7.18
CA LEU A 685 -40.84 29.48 -5.94
C LEU A 685 -41.80 29.54 -4.75
N THR A 686 -42.93 28.82 -4.79
CA THR A 686 -43.93 28.87 -3.72
C THR A 686 -43.31 28.49 -2.37
N ARG A 687 -43.46 29.35 -1.36
CA ARG A 687 -42.92 29.22 0.00
C ARG A 687 -41.39 29.17 0.09
N ALA A 688 -40.67 29.63 -0.92
CA ALA A 688 -39.21 29.71 -0.90
C ALA A 688 -38.70 30.82 0.04
N THR A 689 -37.50 30.64 0.62
CA THR A 689 -36.79 31.69 1.36
C THR A 689 -35.64 32.23 0.52
N LEU A 690 -35.71 33.50 0.15
CA LEU A 690 -34.77 34.22 -0.71
C LEU A 690 -34.18 35.45 0.01
N VAL A 691 -33.94 35.34 1.31
CA VAL A 691 -33.44 36.47 2.12
C VAL A 691 -32.04 36.84 1.66
N LYS A 692 -31.79 38.13 1.35
CA LYS A 692 -30.50 38.63 0.84
C LYS A 692 -30.00 37.97 -0.45
N VAL A 693 -30.87 37.32 -1.24
CA VAL A 693 -30.48 36.78 -2.55
C VAL A 693 -30.06 37.91 -3.50
N ASP A 694 -29.10 37.65 -4.39
CA ASP A 694 -28.75 38.56 -5.49
C ASP A 694 -29.36 38.07 -6.81
N LEU A 695 -30.46 38.68 -7.24
CA LEU A 695 -31.17 38.37 -8.49
C LEU A 695 -30.94 39.44 -9.56
N SER A 696 -29.85 40.20 -9.45
CA SER A 696 -29.56 41.28 -10.40
C SER A 696 -29.52 40.75 -11.84
N GLU A 697 -30.21 41.45 -12.75
CA GLU A 697 -30.32 41.08 -14.17
C GLU A 697 -30.97 39.72 -14.47
N ALA A 698 -31.52 39.04 -13.45
CA ALA A 698 -32.21 37.76 -13.61
C ALA A 698 -33.57 37.93 -14.31
N ASN A 699 -34.04 36.84 -14.94
CA ASN A 699 -35.31 36.81 -15.66
C ASN A 699 -36.33 35.90 -14.97
N LEU A 700 -37.25 36.49 -14.19
CA LEU A 700 -38.32 35.82 -13.45
C LEU A 700 -39.71 36.03 -14.09
N ALA A 701 -39.76 36.21 -15.42
CA ALA A 701 -41.03 36.39 -16.10
C ALA A 701 -41.98 35.20 -15.85
N TYR A 702 -43.24 35.51 -15.49
CA TYR A 702 -44.29 34.52 -15.21
C TYR A 702 -43.97 33.53 -14.08
N ALA A 703 -43.01 33.84 -13.20
CA ALA A 703 -42.69 33.00 -12.04
C ALA A 703 -43.82 32.97 -11.00
N GLN A 704 -44.03 31.83 -10.36
CA GLN A 704 -44.91 31.69 -9.19
C GLN A 704 -44.10 31.92 -7.92
N ILE A 705 -44.12 33.13 -7.38
CA ILE A 705 -43.36 33.55 -6.20
C ILE A 705 -44.37 33.77 -5.06
N ARG A 706 -45.15 32.75 -4.69
CA ARG A 706 -46.23 32.86 -3.71
C ARG A 706 -45.73 32.55 -2.30
N HIS A 707 -46.11 33.34 -1.30
CA HIS A 707 -45.71 33.15 0.10
C HIS A 707 -44.18 33.03 0.29
N ALA A 708 -43.40 33.64 -0.59
CA ALA A 708 -41.95 33.59 -0.56
C ALA A 708 -41.40 34.77 0.26
N ASN A 709 -40.21 34.59 0.84
CA ASN A 709 -39.53 35.65 1.59
C ASN A 709 -38.36 36.23 0.78
N LEU A 710 -38.55 37.39 0.17
CA LEU A 710 -37.54 38.14 -0.58
C LEU A 710 -36.97 39.32 0.22
N SER A 711 -37.03 39.28 1.55
CA SER A 711 -36.52 40.39 2.35
C SER A 711 -35.05 40.66 2.08
N LYS A 712 -34.70 41.94 1.85
CA LYS A 712 -33.33 42.39 1.52
C LYS A 712 -32.75 41.78 0.24
N ALA A 713 -33.58 41.18 -0.62
CA ALA A 713 -33.13 40.68 -1.92
C ALA A 713 -32.69 41.84 -2.83
N LYS A 714 -31.65 41.63 -3.63
CA LYS A 714 -31.26 42.56 -4.70
C LYS A 714 -31.96 42.14 -5.99
N LEU A 715 -32.73 43.05 -6.55
CA LEU A 715 -33.55 42.86 -7.75
C LEU A 715 -33.18 43.90 -8.84
N PHE A 716 -31.91 44.34 -8.87
CA PHE A 716 -31.47 45.36 -9.82
C PHE A 716 -31.65 44.88 -11.27
N LYS A 717 -32.37 45.64 -12.10
CA LYS A 717 -32.68 45.27 -13.51
C LYS A 717 -33.38 43.92 -13.71
N THR A 718 -33.89 43.29 -12.64
CA THR A 718 -34.57 41.98 -12.72
C THR A 718 -35.88 42.09 -13.49
N ASN A 719 -36.16 41.11 -14.36
CA ASN A 719 -37.44 41.03 -15.06
C ASN A 719 -38.47 40.24 -14.26
N LEU A 720 -39.50 40.92 -13.74
CA LEU A 720 -40.59 40.33 -12.94
C LEU A 720 -41.94 40.36 -13.67
N ARG A 721 -42.00 40.67 -14.97
CA ARG A 721 -43.27 40.77 -15.70
C ARG A 721 -44.10 39.49 -15.63
N GLY A 722 -45.38 39.61 -15.30
CA GLY A 722 -46.32 38.50 -15.19
C GLY A 722 -46.10 37.58 -13.97
N ALA A 723 -45.14 37.88 -13.09
CA ALA A 723 -44.90 37.08 -11.89
C ALA A 723 -46.03 37.23 -10.87
N ASN A 724 -46.32 36.15 -10.15
CA ASN A 724 -47.31 36.09 -9.09
C ASN A 724 -46.64 36.18 -7.72
N LEU A 725 -46.83 37.30 -7.02
CA LEU A 725 -46.18 37.59 -5.72
C LEU A 725 -47.13 37.48 -4.52
N PHE A 726 -48.24 36.75 -4.65
CA PHE A 726 -49.27 36.65 -3.61
C PHE A 726 -48.69 36.22 -2.25
N GLY A 727 -48.90 37.04 -1.23
CA GLY A 727 -48.48 36.76 0.15
C GLY A 727 -46.96 36.77 0.38
N SER A 728 -46.18 37.31 -0.55
CA SER A 728 -44.72 37.33 -0.47
C SER A 728 -44.18 38.56 0.24
N ASN A 729 -43.14 38.36 1.04
CA ASN A 729 -42.47 39.42 1.78
C ASN A 729 -41.37 40.05 0.91
N VAL A 730 -41.53 41.31 0.53
CA VAL A 730 -40.55 42.09 -0.25
C VAL A 730 -39.96 43.26 0.55
N ILE A 731 -40.03 43.21 1.89
CA ILE A 731 -39.49 44.25 2.77
C ILE A 731 -37.99 44.44 2.54
N ASP A 732 -37.54 45.70 2.47
CA ASP A 732 -36.15 46.08 2.21
C ASP A 732 -35.51 45.51 0.93
N ALA A 733 -36.30 44.95 0.01
CA ALA A 733 -35.76 44.53 -1.29
C ALA A 733 -35.29 45.75 -2.10
N ILE A 734 -34.13 45.62 -2.75
CA ILE A 734 -33.51 46.66 -3.57
C ILE A 734 -33.98 46.46 -5.01
N VAL A 735 -34.89 47.31 -5.51
CA VAL A 735 -35.62 47.10 -6.78
C VAL A 735 -35.29 48.12 -7.87
N LYS A 736 -34.14 48.78 -7.77
CA LYS A 736 -33.68 49.78 -8.75
C LYS A 736 -33.71 49.21 -10.18
N GLU A 737 -34.37 49.89 -11.10
CA GLU A 737 -34.52 49.47 -12.52
C GLU A 737 -35.20 48.09 -12.75
N ALA A 738 -35.83 47.50 -11.74
CA ALA A 738 -36.57 46.25 -11.88
C ALA A 738 -37.81 46.43 -12.77
N LYS A 739 -38.07 45.45 -13.65
CA LYS A 739 -39.16 45.51 -14.63
C LYS A 739 -40.40 44.80 -14.10
N PHE A 740 -41.39 45.57 -13.66
CA PHE A 740 -42.72 45.08 -13.29
C PHE A 740 -43.74 45.27 -14.43
N GLY A 741 -44.83 44.51 -14.40
CA GLY A 741 -45.93 44.60 -15.36
C GLY A 741 -46.82 43.36 -15.33
N ASN A 742 -48.14 43.54 -15.30
CA ASN A 742 -49.14 42.45 -15.23
C ASN A 742 -48.90 41.48 -14.04
N ASN A 743 -48.38 41.98 -12.92
CA ASN A 743 -48.15 41.18 -11.72
C ASN A 743 -49.44 40.94 -10.94
N SER A 744 -49.62 39.71 -10.43
CA SER A 744 -50.71 39.33 -9.53
C SER A 744 -50.24 39.25 -8.08
N GLY A 745 -51.17 39.44 -7.13
CA GLY A 745 -50.92 39.18 -5.71
C GLY A 745 -50.14 40.25 -4.94
N LEU A 746 -49.79 41.38 -5.56
CA LEU A 746 -49.27 42.57 -4.87
C LEU A 746 -50.44 43.49 -4.47
N SER A 747 -50.53 43.86 -3.18
CA SER A 747 -51.44 44.91 -2.70
C SER A 747 -51.04 46.29 -3.23
N ASP A 748 -51.98 47.24 -3.25
CA ASP A 748 -51.73 48.58 -3.78
C ASP A 748 -50.66 49.33 -2.99
N ASP A 749 -50.64 49.21 -1.66
CA ASP A 749 -49.61 49.79 -0.80
C ASP A 749 -48.20 49.28 -1.17
N VAL A 750 -48.06 47.96 -1.38
CA VAL A 750 -46.79 47.35 -1.76
C VAL A 750 -46.38 47.83 -3.16
N ARG A 751 -47.31 47.95 -4.11
CA ARG A 751 -47.04 48.49 -5.44
C ARG A 751 -46.53 49.93 -5.36
N GLN A 752 -47.14 50.78 -4.53
CA GLN A 752 -46.73 52.17 -4.35
C GLN A 752 -45.34 52.26 -3.70
N CYS A 753 -45.07 51.46 -2.66
CA CYS A 753 -43.75 51.38 -2.04
C CYS A 753 -42.67 50.93 -3.02
N LEU A 754 -42.96 49.94 -3.88
CA LEU A 754 -42.03 49.47 -4.90
C LEU A 754 -41.75 50.54 -5.96
N LYS A 755 -42.76 51.30 -6.40
CA LYS A 755 -42.58 52.41 -7.34
C LYS A 755 -41.68 53.52 -6.81
N LEU A 756 -41.76 53.82 -5.50
CA LEU A 756 -40.89 54.83 -4.87
C LEU A 756 -39.42 54.39 -4.74
N ARG A 757 -39.16 53.08 -4.84
CA ARG A 757 -37.83 52.47 -4.69
C ARG A 757 -37.20 52.01 -6.01
N GLN A 758 -37.96 52.03 -7.11
CA GLN A 758 -37.49 51.76 -8.48
C GLN A 758 -36.65 52.93 -8.98
#